data_AF-A0A5C6AIU3-F1
#
_entry.id   AF-A0A5C6AIU3-F1
#
_cell.length_a   1.000
_cell.length_b   1.000
_cell.length_c   1.000
_cell.angle_alpha   90.00
_cell.angle_beta   90.00
_cell.angle_gamma   90.00
#
_symmetry.space_group_name_H-M   'P 1'
#
loop_
_entity.id
_entity.type
_entity.pdbx_description
1 polymer ?
#
loop_
_entity_poly.entity_id
_entity_poly.type
_entity_poly.pdbx_seq_one_letter_code
_entity_poly.pdbx_strand_id
1 'polypeptide(L)'
;MFDQPRLGWLLPLLMGASAVAGGPIPAVDLPAVVPDSVRDTTARALADSRDRLSWATHPFRGEFHGLGAIAGGSSQAYDLSANGRVVVGANVDSTGGSRGFVWSPWTGRTAYNMLPNGVTGDTVATTISADGVYVAGNITTPGSTFADNPAFRWSLAGRELIPAPANGSRTAAAISGDGRVVVGTTEMTIQIVAVSNQSDVTTNVSADDVGPTPLTPLTILPFYPVGGFNQAYQYTRASGVEELDLPLGNSWSESVDVSSSGDVVLGNTSSNAVFVSPNLILQKQPVLWRNGEPVGLGIRPWPSLPAPGNTATDDVHLSPYFPNPPIFQPLRTTTANALSADGRTVVGVETTSPFVLYAATDSYSRDVYYPPSFYSESKTAILWREETGWIDLGELKTTSFRSFIGAEAMGVSGDGSTVIGEATVTCGFNEFCPFSTIETPFIWDEARGMRELADVLRLDYGLDLSGWQLDEATGISDDGTTIIGNGRNSNGQIEAWRAVLDRNTPEGDIDFDGDVDQVDYQRLVGNLGVTADDGAVFYADGDLNADGRIDQADADALLGVYQYRWKGDFNADGRVDIADYTMWRDHLGQFTGGLADANGDGWVNHADLALWQAHYGEIIASLIPHSVPEPTTLVATLATLLLATTKRRR
;
A
#
# COMPACT_ATOMS: atom_id res chain seq x y z
N MET A 1 -41.14 27.31 21.53
CA MET A 1 -41.17 28.16 20.33
C MET A 1 -39.73 28.20 19.84
N PHE A 2 -39.39 27.26 18.96
CA PHE A 2 -38.01 27.02 18.52
C PHE A 2 -37.62 28.06 17.49
N ASP A 3 -36.49 28.74 17.74
CA ASP A 3 -35.86 29.67 16.80
C ASP A 3 -34.86 28.89 15.94
N GLN A 4 -35.06 28.89 14.63
CA GLN A 4 -34.10 28.36 13.66
C GLN A 4 -33.18 29.48 13.19
N PRO A 5 -31.85 29.28 13.11
CA PRO A 5 -30.99 30.24 12.45
C PRO A 5 -31.16 30.08 10.92
N ARG A 6 -31.59 31.18 10.29
CA ARG A 6 -31.87 31.29 8.85
C ARG A 6 -30.61 31.03 8.01
N LEU A 7 -30.58 29.89 7.33
CA LEU A 7 -29.60 29.49 6.28
C LEU A 7 -29.65 30.35 4.99
N GLY A 8 -30.44 31.42 4.95
CA GLY A 8 -30.81 32.12 3.70
C GLY A 8 -29.76 33.01 3.04
N TRP A 9 -28.57 33.20 3.63
CA TRP A 9 -27.60 34.20 3.14
C TRP A 9 -26.36 33.61 2.44
N LEU A 10 -26.12 32.30 2.57
CA LEU A 10 -24.98 31.61 1.92
C LEU A 10 -25.32 31.02 0.54
N LEU A 11 -26.59 30.69 0.30
CA LEU A 11 -27.06 30.10 -0.96
C LEU A 11 -26.91 30.97 -2.22
N PRO A 12 -27.03 32.32 -2.20
CA PRO A 12 -26.92 33.11 -3.43
C PRO A 12 -25.49 33.23 -3.97
N LEU A 13 -24.46 33.06 -3.12
CA LEU A 13 -23.06 33.10 -3.54
C LEU A 13 -22.63 31.83 -4.29
N LEU A 14 -23.31 30.70 -4.04
CA LEU A 14 -23.02 29.40 -4.66
C LEU A 14 -23.69 29.23 -6.05
N MET A 15 -24.79 29.93 -6.33
CA MET A 15 -25.52 29.80 -7.60
C MET A 15 -25.14 30.86 -8.66
N GLY A 16 -24.31 31.85 -8.32
CA GLY A 16 -23.93 32.94 -9.23
C GLY A 16 -22.67 32.68 -10.07
N ALA A 17 -21.88 31.65 -9.74
CA ALA A 17 -20.72 31.28 -10.53
C ALA A 17 -21.19 30.39 -11.69
N SER A 18 -21.20 30.94 -12.91
CA SER A 18 -21.16 30.13 -14.12
C SER A 18 -19.85 29.34 -14.10
N ALA A 19 -19.89 28.13 -13.51
CA ALA A 19 -18.77 27.22 -13.49
C ALA A 19 -18.53 26.74 -14.93
N VAL A 20 -17.60 27.40 -15.61
CA VAL A 20 -16.92 26.82 -16.77
C VAL A 20 -16.23 25.55 -16.25
N ALA A 21 -16.44 24.43 -16.93
CA ALA A 21 -15.73 23.18 -16.65
C ALA A 21 -14.21 23.48 -16.57
N GLY A 22 -13.59 23.20 -15.41
CA GLY A 22 -12.16 23.38 -15.18
C GLY A 22 -11.71 24.61 -14.38
N GLY A 23 -12.61 25.45 -13.84
CA GLY A 23 -12.24 26.53 -12.93
C GLY A 23 -12.10 26.07 -11.46
N PRO A 24 -11.07 26.51 -10.70
CA PRO A 24 -10.97 26.17 -9.28
C PRO A 24 -12.10 26.84 -8.49
N ILE A 25 -12.92 26.05 -7.80
CA ILE A 25 -13.81 26.58 -6.76
C ILE A 25 -12.90 27.00 -5.58
N PRO A 26 -12.81 28.30 -5.24
CA PRO A 26 -11.98 28.75 -4.14
C PRO A 26 -12.50 28.19 -2.82
N ALA A 27 -11.59 27.76 -1.94
CA ALA A 27 -11.95 27.42 -0.57
C ALA A 27 -12.57 28.64 0.12
N VAL A 28 -13.62 28.41 0.91
CA VAL A 28 -14.25 29.41 1.76
C VAL A 28 -13.66 29.28 3.16
N ASP A 29 -12.91 30.28 3.61
CA ASP A 29 -12.33 30.26 4.96
C ASP A 29 -13.41 30.68 5.98
N LEU A 30 -14.10 29.71 6.59
CA LEU A 30 -15.09 30.03 7.64
C LEU A 30 -14.37 30.38 8.96
N PRO A 31 -14.90 31.28 9.81
CA PRO A 31 -14.32 31.62 11.12
C PRO A 31 -14.38 30.47 12.15
N ALA A 32 -13.38 30.36 13.04
CA ALA A 32 -13.30 29.31 14.06
C ALA A 32 -14.48 29.27 15.07
N VAL A 33 -15.33 30.28 15.09
CA VAL A 33 -16.57 30.31 15.88
C VAL A 33 -17.75 29.59 15.21
N VAL A 34 -17.63 29.21 13.93
CA VAL A 34 -18.67 28.48 13.20
C VAL A 34 -18.72 27.03 13.69
N PRO A 35 -19.91 26.49 14.05
CA PRO A 35 -20.07 25.09 14.46
C PRO A 35 -19.61 24.11 13.38
N ASP A 36 -19.05 22.97 13.80
CA ASP A 36 -18.55 21.93 12.89
C ASP A 36 -19.64 21.40 11.97
N SER A 37 -20.87 21.25 12.47
CA SER A 37 -22.01 20.83 11.64
C SER A 37 -22.24 21.72 10.42
N VAL A 38 -22.00 23.03 10.55
CA VAL A 38 -22.14 23.99 9.43
C VAL A 38 -20.94 23.90 8.49
N ARG A 39 -19.72 23.74 9.01
CA ARG A 39 -18.53 23.54 8.19
C ARG A 39 -18.59 22.23 7.43
N ASP A 40 -18.94 21.12 8.10
CA ASP A 40 -19.18 19.81 7.53
C ASP A 40 -20.20 19.91 6.38
N THR A 41 -21.34 20.54 6.65
CA THR A 41 -22.38 20.72 5.61
C THR A 41 -21.85 21.54 4.43
N THR A 42 -21.07 22.59 4.69
CA THR A 42 -20.51 23.45 3.65
C THR A 42 -19.43 22.72 2.84
N ALA A 43 -18.52 22.02 3.51
CA ALA A 43 -17.43 21.27 2.90
C ALA A 43 -17.99 20.11 2.06
N ARG A 44 -18.97 19.36 2.59
CA ARG A 44 -19.72 18.35 1.85
C ARG A 44 -20.46 18.94 0.67
N ALA A 45 -21.13 20.10 0.81
CA ALA A 45 -21.81 20.73 -0.32
C ALA A 45 -20.83 21.16 -1.42
N LEU A 46 -19.65 21.67 -1.03
CA LEU A 46 -18.58 22.02 -1.97
C LEU A 46 -17.98 20.77 -2.63
N ALA A 47 -17.80 19.67 -1.89
CA ALA A 47 -17.34 18.38 -2.42
C ALA A 47 -18.40 17.72 -3.33
N ASP A 48 -19.66 17.63 -2.90
CA ASP A 48 -20.80 17.10 -3.67
C ASP A 48 -21.00 17.88 -4.97
N SER A 49 -20.84 19.20 -4.95
CA SER A 49 -20.91 19.99 -6.18
C SER A 49 -19.86 19.57 -7.23
N ARG A 50 -18.71 19.05 -6.79
CA ARG A 50 -17.67 18.49 -7.66
C ARG A 50 -18.01 17.05 -8.07
N ASP A 51 -18.54 16.25 -7.14
CA ASP A 51 -18.88 14.84 -7.38
C ASP A 51 -20.16 14.66 -8.22
N ARG A 52 -21.11 15.60 -8.23
CA ARG A 52 -22.28 15.52 -9.14
C ARG A 52 -21.94 15.60 -10.62
N LEU A 53 -20.72 15.93 -10.99
CA LEU A 53 -20.25 15.77 -12.35
C LEU A 53 -19.75 14.32 -12.59
N SER A 54 -19.28 13.62 -11.55
CA SER A 54 -18.73 12.24 -11.54
C SER A 54 -19.64 11.19 -12.13
N TRP A 55 -20.87 11.10 -11.61
CA TRP A 55 -21.85 10.08 -12.03
C TRP A 55 -22.24 10.20 -13.50
N ALA A 56 -22.03 11.38 -14.13
CA ALA A 56 -22.46 11.64 -15.50
C ALA A 56 -21.39 11.32 -16.56
N THR A 57 -20.11 11.21 -16.21
CA THR A 57 -19.04 11.04 -17.24
C THR A 57 -17.98 9.98 -16.97
N HIS A 58 -17.90 9.40 -15.77
CA HIS A 58 -16.96 8.31 -15.49
C HIS A 58 -17.74 7.13 -14.92
N PRO A 59 -18.30 6.25 -15.77
CA PRO A 59 -18.68 4.93 -15.29
C PRO A 59 -17.41 4.28 -14.76
N PHE A 60 -17.47 3.76 -13.54
CA PHE A 60 -16.44 2.93 -12.91
C PHE A 60 -16.00 1.89 -13.93
N ARG A 61 -14.82 2.10 -14.50
CA ARG A 61 -14.20 1.27 -15.51
C ARG A 61 -12.78 1.05 -15.04
N GLY A 62 -12.23 -0.12 -15.32
CA GLY A 62 -10.82 -0.40 -15.10
C GLY A 62 -9.95 0.68 -15.71
N GLU A 63 -9.13 1.34 -14.91
CA GLU A 63 -8.26 2.41 -15.38
C GLU A 63 -6.96 2.47 -14.57
N PHE A 64 -5.87 2.82 -15.26
CA PHE A 64 -4.59 3.15 -14.67
C PHE A 64 -4.09 4.47 -15.25
N HIS A 65 -3.75 5.44 -14.41
CA HIS A 65 -3.13 6.68 -14.87
C HIS A 65 -2.30 7.37 -13.79
N GLY A 66 -1.29 8.12 -14.25
CA GLY A 66 -0.55 9.05 -13.41
C GLY A 66 -1.40 10.26 -13.01
N LEU A 67 -1.15 10.80 -11.82
CA LEU A 67 -1.83 11.99 -11.29
C LEU A 67 -1.17 13.30 -11.77
N GLY A 68 -0.11 13.20 -12.56
CA GLY A 68 0.72 14.30 -13.04
C GLY A 68 1.85 14.65 -12.07
N ALA A 69 3.04 14.92 -12.62
CA ALA A 69 4.18 15.50 -11.89
C ALA A 69 4.32 17.01 -12.17
N ILE A 70 5.04 17.74 -11.32
CA ILE A 70 5.44 19.13 -11.65
C ILE A 70 6.70 19.13 -12.54
N ALA A 71 6.87 20.16 -13.36
CA ALA A 71 8.02 20.26 -14.26
C ALA A 71 9.35 20.27 -13.47
N GLY A 72 10.21 19.29 -13.73
CA GLY A 72 11.50 19.14 -13.05
C GLY A 72 11.43 18.67 -11.60
N GLY A 73 10.24 18.29 -11.11
CA GLY A 73 10.05 17.70 -9.78
C GLY A 73 9.26 16.40 -9.85
N SER A 74 8.66 16.01 -8.73
CA SER A 74 7.85 14.80 -8.59
C SER A 74 6.50 15.07 -7.93
N SER A 75 5.63 14.08 -7.97
CA SER A 75 4.42 14.00 -7.13
C SER A 75 4.42 12.68 -6.36
N GLN A 76 3.90 12.71 -5.15
CA GLN A 76 3.77 11.55 -4.27
C GLN A 76 2.35 11.49 -3.72
N ALA A 77 1.69 10.34 -3.81
CA ALA A 77 0.43 10.07 -3.13
C ALA A 77 0.69 9.47 -1.75
N TYR A 78 -0.16 9.81 -0.78
CA TYR A 78 -0.07 9.31 0.59
C TYR A 78 -1.34 8.61 1.05
N ASP A 79 -2.52 9.10 0.65
CA ASP A 79 -3.79 8.55 1.13
C ASP A 79 -4.95 8.84 0.15
N LEU A 80 -6.06 8.09 0.29
CA LEU A 80 -7.25 8.17 -0.55
C LEU A 80 -8.55 8.00 0.24
N SER A 81 -9.64 8.58 -0.28
CA SER A 81 -10.98 8.41 0.29
C SER A 81 -11.49 6.96 0.18
N ALA A 82 -12.53 6.60 0.96
CA ALA A 82 -13.07 5.24 1.05
C ALA A 82 -13.54 4.62 -0.28
N ASN A 83 -13.90 5.45 -1.25
CA ASN A 83 -14.29 5.06 -2.61
C ASN A 83 -13.19 5.30 -3.66
N GLY A 84 -11.99 5.66 -3.21
CA GLY A 84 -10.82 5.93 -4.04
C GLY A 84 -10.90 7.13 -4.98
N ARG A 85 -11.91 8.00 -4.89
CA ARG A 85 -12.12 9.12 -5.83
C ARG A 85 -11.27 10.35 -5.54
N VAL A 86 -10.84 10.53 -4.30
CA VAL A 86 -10.02 11.67 -3.89
C VAL A 86 -8.71 11.13 -3.36
N VAL A 87 -7.61 11.64 -3.91
CA VAL A 87 -6.24 11.27 -3.50
C VAL A 87 -5.53 12.50 -2.98
N VAL A 88 -4.84 12.36 -1.85
CA VAL A 88 -4.00 13.42 -1.30
C VAL A 88 -2.53 13.04 -1.36
N GLY A 89 -1.70 14.07 -1.42
CA GLY A 89 -0.29 13.89 -1.70
C GLY A 89 0.51 15.17 -1.58
N ALA A 90 1.77 15.12 -1.98
CA ALA A 90 2.62 16.30 -2.11
C ALA A 90 3.31 16.37 -3.47
N ASN A 91 3.51 17.59 -3.93
CA ASN A 91 4.43 17.90 -5.02
C ASN A 91 5.77 18.25 -4.41
N VAL A 92 6.85 17.69 -4.94
CA VAL A 92 8.21 18.00 -4.50
C VAL A 92 8.97 18.62 -5.67
N ASP A 93 9.45 19.84 -5.49
CA ASP A 93 10.21 20.54 -6.52
C ASP A 93 11.69 20.13 -6.53
N SER A 94 12.44 20.60 -7.53
CA SER A 94 13.86 20.28 -7.69
C SER A 94 14.77 20.80 -6.57
N THR A 95 14.26 21.67 -5.70
CA THR A 95 14.96 22.20 -4.53
C THR A 95 14.61 21.45 -3.24
N GLY A 96 13.69 20.49 -3.32
CA GLY A 96 13.16 19.74 -2.18
C GLY A 96 11.97 20.41 -1.48
N GLY A 97 11.49 21.55 -1.99
CA GLY A 97 10.32 22.23 -1.46
C GLY A 97 9.04 21.43 -1.72
N SER A 98 8.16 21.33 -0.73
CA SER A 98 6.93 20.51 -0.85
C SER A 98 5.62 21.31 -0.75
N ARG A 99 4.64 20.90 -1.55
CA ARG A 99 3.28 21.48 -1.53
C ARG A 99 2.20 20.43 -1.66
N GLY A 100 1.33 20.36 -0.66
CA GLY A 100 0.21 19.44 -0.60
C GLY A 100 -0.74 19.62 -1.78
N PHE A 101 -1.26 18.51 -2.31
CA PHE A 101 -2.28 18.52 -3.34
C PHE A 101 -3.49 17.68 -2.94
N VAL A 102 -4.60 17.99 -3.59
CA VAL A 102 -5.77 17.09 -3.67
C VAL A 102 -6.00 16.80 -5.15
N TRP A 103 -6.10 15.53 -5.48
CA TRP A 103 -6.47 15.04 -6.80
C TRP A 103 -7.88 14.49 -6.78
N SER A 104 -8.60 14.71 -7.87
CA SER A 104 -9.83 13.99 -8.21
C SER A 104 -9.91 13.87 -9.73
N PRO A 105 -10.73 12.96 -10.28
CA PRO A 105 -10.95 12.86 -11.73
C PRO A 105 -11.36 14.20 -12.37
N TRP A 106 -11.99 15.09 -11.59
CA TRP A 106 -12.59 16.33 -12.06
C TRP A 106 -11.66 17.53 -12.04
N THR A 107 -10.89 17.65 -10.98
CA THR A 107 -9.99 18.78 -10.79
C THR A 107 -8.58 18.46 -11.30
N GLY A 108 -8.30 17.18 -11.58
CA GLY A 108 -6.94 16.68 -11.61
C GLY A 108 -6.21 17.02 -10.30
N ARG A 109 -4.88 16.94 -10.35
CA ARG A 109 -4.02 17.28 -9.23
C ARG A 109 -4.00 18.80 -9.03
N THR A 110 -4.61 19.25 -7.94
CA THR A 110 -4.71 20.68 -7.59
C THR A 110 -4.00 20.98 -6.28
N ALA A 111 -3.04 21.90 -6.32
CA ALA A 111 -2.34 22.36 -5.12
C ALA A 111 -3.09 23.53 -4.45
N TYR A 112 -3.93 23.23 -3.47
CA TYR A 112 -4.67 24.23 -2.70
C TYR A 112 -3.76 24.99 -1.73
N ASN A 113 -4.23 26.10 -1.18
CA ASN A 113 -3.58 26.74 -0.04
C ASN A 113 -4.08 26.07 1.25
N MET A 114 -3.30 25.12 1.76
CA MET A 114 -3.62 24.36 2.97
C MET A 114 -3.06 25.00 4.25
N LEU A 115 -2.15 25.97 4.13
CA LEU A 115 -1.50 26.61 5.28
C LEU A 115 -2.51 27.39 6.13
N PRO A 116 -2.61 27.11 7.44
CA PRO A 116 -3.36 27.92 8.40
C PRO A 116 -2.96 29.40 8.36
N ASN A 117 -3.87 30.28 8.74
CA ASN A 117 -3.64 31.72 8.73
C ASN A 117 -2.44 32.12 9.60
N GLY A 118 -1.48 32.85 9.02
CA GLY A 118 -0.29 33.33 9.72
C GLY A 118 0.84 32.29 9.85
N VAL A 119 0.68 31.10 9.26
CA VAL A 119 1.71 30.05 9.23
C VAL A 119 2.39 30.03 7.87
N THR A 120 3.71 29.86 7.87
CA THR A 120 4.54 29.74 6.66
C THR A 120 5.30 28.42 6.70
N GLY A 121 5.48 27.79 5.56
CA GLY A 121 6.23 26.55 5.43
C GLY A 121 5.74 25.75 4.23
N ASP A 122 6.39 24.62 4.04
CA ASP A 122 5.99 23.62 3.07
C ASP A 122 4.87 22.75 3.66
N THR A 123 4.04 22.19 2.79
CA THR A 123 2.90 21.37 3.22
C THR A 123 2.97 20.00 2.59
N VAL A 124 2.68 18.98 3.39
CA VAL A 124 2.49 17.60 2.94
C VAL A 124 1.11 17.18 3.42
N ALA A 125 0.20 16.86 2.50
CA ALA A 125 -1.09 16.27 2.83
C ALA A 125 -0.91 14.77 2.98
N THR A 126 -0.95 14.26 4.21
CA THR A 126 -0.62 12.88 4.53
C THR A 126 -1.84 11.97 4.59
N THR A 127 -3.02 12.52 4.91
CA THR A 127 -4.23 11.73 5.11
C THR A 127 -5.51 12.46 4.73
N ILE A 128 -6.54 11.71 4.33
CA ILE A 128 -7.86 12.21 3.96
C ILE A 128 -8.98 11.36 4.59
N SER A 129 -10.07 12.02 4.98
CA SER A 129 -11.25 11.33 5.53
C SER A 129 -11.92 10.44 4.48
N ALA A 130 -12.54 9.35 4.94
CA ALA A 130 -13.30 8.41 4.11
C ALA A 130 -14.30 9.09 3.16
N ASP A 131 -14.95 10.17 3.61
CA ASP A 131 -15.89 10.96 2.79
C ASP A 131 -15.24 11.90 1.76
N GLY A 132 -13.90 11.98 1.73
CA GLY A 132 -13.12 12.78 0.79
C GLY A 132 -13.15 14.29 1.06
N VAL A 133 -13.59 14.73 2.25
CA VAL A 133 -13.85 16.15 2.55
C VAL A 133 -12.71 16.80 3.35
N TYR A 134 -12.11 16.07 4.28
CA TYR A 134 -11.15 16.59 5.24
C TYR A 134 -9.77 16.00 5.01
N VAL A 135 -8.76 16.86 4.98
CA VAL A 135 -7.36 16.49 4.79
C VAL A 135 -6.59 16.87 6.05
N ALA A 136 -5.70 16.02 6.53
CA ALA A 136 -4.71 16.41 7.53
C ALA A 136 -3.30 16.20 6.99
N GLY A 137 -2.34 16.87 7.61
CA GLY A 137 -0.99 16.89 7.10
C GLY A 137 0.01 17.64 7.95
N ASN A 138 1.24 17.68 7.44
CA ASN A 138 2.39 18.24 8.13
C ASN A 138 2.80 19.56 7.52
N ILE A 139 3.30 20.47 8.36
CA ILE A 139 3.95 21.71 7.93
C ILE A 139 5.42 21.62 8.27
N THR A 140 6.28 21.82 7.28
CA THR A 140 7.74 21.86 7.48
C THR A 140 8.24 23.27 7.21
N THR A 141 8.91 23.87 8.19
CA THR A 141 9.51 25.20 8.02
C THR A 141 10.98 25.05 7.60
N PRO A 142 11.40 25.55 6.42
CA PRO A 142 12.79 25.45 5.99
C PRO A 142 13.76 26.21 6.92
N GLY A 143 14.92 25.61 7.20
CA GLY A 143 16.04 26.27 7.90
C GLY A 143 15.99 26.24 9.43
N SER A 144 15.01 25.58 10.04
CA SER A 144 14.92 25.41 11.49
C SER A 144 15.31 24.00 11.91
N THR A 145 16.47 23.85 12.56
CA THR A 145 16.93 22.58 13.14
C THR A 145 16.16 22.17 14.41
N PHE A 146 15.19 22.98 14.85
CA PHE A 146 14.41 22.84 16.09
C PHE A 146 12.98 23.41 15.97
N ALA A 147 12.37 23.42 14.79
CA ALA A 147 11.10 24.14 14.61
C ALA A 147 9.94 23.53 15.40
N ASP A 148 9.10 24.44 15.90
CA ASP A 148 7.71 24.23 16.28
C ASP A 148 6.88 23.83 15.03
N ASN A 149 7.22 22.73 14.35
CA ASN A 149 6.56 22.29 13.12
C ASN A 149 5.16 21.75 13.48
N PRO A 150 4.08 22.47 13.17
CA PRO A 150 2.74 22.04 13.52
C PRO A 150 2.17 21.08 12.46
N ALA A 151 1.14 20.35 12.85
CA ALA A 151 0.26 19.69 11.91
C ALA A 151 -0.91 20.62 11.53
N PHE A 152 -1.65 20.25 10.49
CA PHE A 152 -2.85 20.96 10.08
C PHE A 152 -3.99 20.00 9.79
N ARG A 153 -5.21 20.56 9.85
CA ARG A 153 -6.43 19.98 9.33
C ARG A 153 -7.08 20.97 8.37
N TRP A 154 -7.56 20.50 7.23
CA TRP A 154 -8.02 21.33 6.13
C TRP A 154 -9.28 20.76 5.47
N SER A 155 -10.13 21.67 4.99
CA SER A 155 -11.19 21.38 4.04
C SER A 155 -11.41 22.60 3.15
N LEU A 156 -12.28 22.46 2.15
CA LEU A 156 -12.75 23.61 1.36
C LEU A 156 -13.51 24.65 2.20
N ALA A 157 -13.93 24.32 3.42
CA ALA A 157 -14.65 25.22 4.31
C ALA A 157 -13.75 25.84 5.41
N GLY A 158 -12.45 25.51 5.45
CA GLY A 158 -11.51 26.12 6.40
C GLY A 158 -10.21 25.36 6.62
N ARG A 159 -9.31 26.03 7.33
CA ARG A 159 -7.93 25.57 7.63
C ARG A 159 -7.64 25.77 9.10
N GLU A 160 -7.26 24.69 9.77
CA GLU A 160 -7.12 24.59 11.21
C GLU A 160 -5.69 24.18 11.55
N LEU A 161 -5.14 24.81 12.58
CA LEU A 161 -3.80 24.55 13.09
C LEU A 161 -3.88 23.54 14.23
N ILE A 162 -3.05 22.50 14.17
CA ILE A 162 -2.78 21.60 15.29
C ILE A 162 -1.42 22.02 15.85
N PRO A 163 -1.39 22.84 16.91
CA PRO A 163 -0.16 23.50 17.37
C PRO A 163 0.84 22.48 17.90
N ALA A 164 2.11 22.62 17.54
CA ALA A 164 3.20 21.86 18.15
C ALA A 164 3.55 22.41 19.56
N PRO A 165 4.11 21.58 20.45
CA PRO A 165 4.71 22.07 21.69
C PRO A 165 5.98 22.89 21.39
N ALA A 166 6.38 23.73 22.35
CA ALA A 166 7.62 24.51 22.22
C ALA A 166 8.84 23.57 22.15
N ASN A 167 9.72 23.78 21.16
CA ASN A 167 10.87 22.92 20.86
C ASN A 167 10.49 21.47 20.49
N GLY A 168 9.34 21.30 19.84
CA GLY A 168 8.89 20.00 19.35
C GLY A 168 8.12 20.12 18.05
N SER A 169 7.83 18.98 17.44
CA SER A 169 7.03 18.90 16.23
C SER A 169 5.76 18.09 16.48
N ARG A 170 4.76 18.26 15.62
CA ARG A 170 3.61 17.36 15.53
C ARG A 170 3.40 16.94 14.10
N THR A 171 3.21 15.64 13.91
CA THR A 171 2.79 15.06 12.65
C THR A 171 1.32 14.70 12.68
N ALA A 172 0.65 14.66 11.53
CA ALA A 172 -0.64 14.02 11.35
C ALA A 172 -0.42 12.71 10.58
N ALA A 173 -0.74 11.59 11.20
CA ALA A 173 -0.61 10.26 10.63
C ALA A 173 -1.89 9.85 9.90
N ALA A 174 -3.04 9.97 10.57
CA ALA A 174 -4.33 9.56 10.01
C ALA A 174 -5.50 10.42 10.51
N ILE A 175 -6.65 10.31 9.84
CA ILE A 175 -7.87 11.04 10.17
C ILE A 175 -9.11 10.13 10.08
N SER A 176 -10.05 10.28 11.01
CA SER A 176 -11.30 9.50 11.01
C SER A 176 -12.13 9.72 9.75
N GLY A 177 -13.06 8.81 9.47
CA GLY A 177 -13.87 8.80 8.25
C GLY A 177 -14.76 10.04 8.07
N ASP A 178 -15.16 10.67 9.17
CA ASP A 178 -15.89 11.95 9.19
C ASP A 178 -15.00 13.19 9.33
N GLY A 179 -13.69 12.99 9.45
CA GLY A 179 -12.69 14.03 9.59
C GLY A 179 -12.59 14.65 10.98
N ARG A 180 -13.22 14.12 12.03
CA ARG A 180 -13.28 14.77 13.35
C ARG A 180 -12.14 14.44 14.30
N VAL A 181 -11.52 13.28 14.13
CA VAL A 181 -10.38 12.83 14.93
C VAL A 181 -9.15 12.81 14.03
N VAL A 182 -8.13 13.57 14.36
CA VAL A 182 -6.80 13.48 13.74
C VAL A 182 -5.87 12.84 14.74
N VAL A 183 -5.12 11.82 14.33
CA VAL A 183 -4.10 11.19 15.18
C VAL A 183 -2.72 11.47 14.63
N GLY A 184 -1.73 11.51 15.50
CA GLY A 184 -0.35 11.68 15.08
C GLY A 184 0.64 11.52 16.21
N THR A 185 1.87 11.97 15.94
CA THR A 185 2.96 11.87 16.90
C THR A 185 3.44 13.25 17.29
N THR A 186 3.53 13.49 18.60
CA THR A 186 4.24 14.62 19.19
C THR A 186 5.70 14.22 19.39
N GLU A 187 6.62 14.92 18.75
CA GLU A 187 8.06 14.73 18.94
C GLU A 187 8.61 15.89 19.77
N MET A 188 9.14 15.61 20.97
CA MET A 188 9.76 16.61 21.83
C MET A 188 11.27 16.47 21.81
N THR A 189 12.01 17.54 21.50
CA THR A 189 13.48 17.51 21.57
C THR A 189 13.95 17.82 22.99
N ILE A 190 14.66 16.89 23.64
CA ILE A 190 15.31 17.16 24.94
C ILE A 190 16.75 17.61 24.75
N GLN A 191 17.09 18.70 25.44
CA GLN A 191 18.46 19.19 25.61
C GLN A 191 18.98 18.74 26.99
N ILE A 192 19.90 17.77 27.03
CA ILE A 192 20.60 17.44 28.29
C ILE A 192 21.88 18.27 28.38
N VAL A 193 22.04 19.00 29.48
CA VAL A 193 23.31 19.66 29.83
C VAL A 193 24.21 18.65 30.54
N ALA A 194 25.20 18.11 29.83
CA ALA A 194 26.25 17.31 30.46
C ALA A 194 27.21 18.21 31.23
N VAL A 195 27.25 18.06 32.55
CA VAL A 195 28.25 18.71 33.42
C VAL A 195 29.29 17.65 33.78
N SER A 196 30.55 17.81 33.34
CA SER A 196 31.64 16.94 33.81
C SER A 196 32.46 17.65 34.88
N ASN A 197 32.72 16.95 35.98
CA ASN A 197 33.84 17.26 36.86
C ASN A 197 35.05 16.54 36.29
N GLN A 198 35.91 17.24 35.55
CA GLN A 198 37.18 16.67 35.11
C GLN A 198 38.13 16.60 36.32
N SER A 199 38.00 15.56 37.14
CA SER A 199 38.98 15.22 38.19
C SER A 199 39.67 13.86 38.00
N ASP A 200 39.48 13.18 36.85
CA ASP A 200 40.29 12.00 36.52
C ASP A 200 41.50 12.39 35.65
N VAL A 201 42.48 13.04 36.30
CA VAL A 201 43.86 12.99 35.82
C VAL A 201 44.47 11.72 36.39
N THR A 202 44.55 10.68 35.57
CA THR A 202 45.40 9.51 35.83
C THR A 202 46.87 9.91 35.72
N THR A 203 47.43 10.47 36.79
CA THR A 203 48.88 10.47 37.00
C THR A 203 49.14 10.03 38.43
N ASN A 204 49.90 8.95 38.58
CA ASN A 204 50.48 8.53 39.85
C ASN A 204 51.28 9.69 40.46
N VAL A 205 50.70 10.40 41.41
CA VAL A 205 51.41 11.34 42.29
C VAL A 205 51.34 10.75 43.70
N SER A 206 52.50 10.56 44.34
CA SER A 206 52.53 10.04 45.72
C SER A 206 51.87 11.03 46.67
N ALA A 207 51.28 10.50 47.75
CA ALA A 207 50.40 11.20 48.69
C ALA A 207 51.03 12.37 49.48
N ASP A 208 52.24 12.81 49.14
CA ASP A 208 52.98 13.86 49.87
C ASP A 208 52.94 15.24 49.19
N ASP A 209 52.29 15.38 48.01
CA ASP A 209 52.39 16.61 47.19
C ASP A 209 51.05 17.34 46.92
N VAL A 210 50.05 17.20 47.80
CA VAL A 210 48.79 17.97 47.68
C VAL A 210 48.77 19.16 48.63
N GLY A 211 49.31 20.29 48.17
CA GLY A 211 48.90 21.61 48.67
C GLY A 211 47.47 21.95 48.22
N PRO A 212 46.77 22.92 48.84
CA PRO A 212 45.39 23.23 48.50
C PRO A 212 45.33 23.89 47.11
N THR A 213 44.96 23.13 46.08
CA THR A 213 44.69 23.68 44.76
C THR A 213 43.29 24.33 44.74
N PRO A 214 43.13 25.50 44.09
CA PRO A 214 41.83 26.14 43.96
C PRO A 214 40.94 25.36 43.01
N LEU A 215 39.65 25.25 43.36
CA LEU A 215 38.62 24.65 42.50
C LEU A 215 38.65 25.34 41.12
N THR A 216 38.88 24.56 40.06
CA THR A 216 38.78 25.05 38.67
C THR A 216 37.30 25.30 38.31
N PRO A 217 36.99 26.27 37.43
CA PRO A 217 35.63 26.51 36.99
C PRO A 217 35.11 25.31 36.19
N LEU A 218 33.84 24.96 36.41
CA LEU A 218 33.11 23.93 35.67
C LEU A 218 33.21 24.18 34.16
N THR A 219 33.75 23.23 33.41
CA THR A 219 33.75 23.27 31.95
C THR A 219 32.42 22.69 31.46
N ILE A 220 31.56 23.52 30.88
CA ILE A 220 30.35 23.05 30.18
C ILE A 220 30.83 22.32 28.91
N LEU A 221 30.54 21.02 28.79
CA LEU A 221 30.83 20.27 27.57
C LEU A 221 29.88 20.72 26.44
N PRO A 222 30.28 20.63 25.16
CA PRO A 222 29.38 20.90 24.04
C PRO A 222 28.13 20.00 24.13
N PHE A 223 26.98 20.60 23.83
CA PHE A 223 25.67 19.96 23.85
C PHE A 223 25.66 18.68 22.99
N TYR A 224 25.24 17.56 23.57
CA TYR A 224 24.87 16.36 22.82
C TYR A 224 23.34 16.27 22.81
N PRO A 225 22.67 16.33 21.65
CA PRO A 225 21.26 16.00 21.57
C PRO A 225 21.11 14.51 21.90
N VAL A 226 20.44 14.20 23.02
CA VAL A 226 20.17 12.82 23.42
C VAL A 226 18.68 12.56 23.27
N GLY A 227 18.24 12.29 22.04
CA GLY A 227 16.92 11.72 21.71
C GLY A 227 15.70 12.58 22.04
N GLY A 228 14.74 12.62 21.12
CA GLY A 228 13.40 13.10 21.44
C GLY A 228 12.55 12.02 22.13
N PHE A 229 11.52 12.42 22.89
CA PHE A 229 10.44 11.50 23.23
C PHE A 229 9.31 11.68 22.22
N ASN A 230 8.90 10.58 21.59
CA ASN A 230 7.69 10.57 20.78
C ASN A 230 6.53 10.09 21.64
N GLN A 231 5.41 10.79 21.50
CA GLN A 231 4.16 10.45 22.15
C GLN A 231 3.03 10.50 21.12
N ALA A 232 2.27 9.42 21.03
CA ALA A 232 1.05 9.37 20.24
C ALA A 232 0.01 10.34 20.82
N TYR A 233 -0.72 11.05 19.95
CA TYR A 233 -1.79 11.95 20.34
C TYR A 233 -3.03 11.74 19.48
N GLN A 234 -4.17 12.16 20.03
CA GLN A 234 -5.39 12.41 19.27
C GLN A 234 -5.78 13.88 19.38
N TYR A 235 -6.37 14.41 18.31
CA TYR A 235 -6.87 15.77 18.23
C TYR A 235 -8.34 15.75 17.84
N THR A 236 -9.15 16.45 18.63
CA THR A 236 -10.47 16.90 18.20
C THR A 236 -10.57 18.40 18.41
N ARG A 237 -11.49 19.05 17.70
CA ARG A 237 -11.73 20.47 17.90
C ARG A 237 -12.35 20.78 19.28
N ALA A 238 -13.07 19.82 19.86
CA ALA A 238 -13.77 19.98 21.12
C ALA A 238 -12.81 19.90 22.31
N SER A 239 -11.89 18.93 22.30
CA SER A 239 -10.93 18.70 23.39
C SER A 239 -9.55 19.31 23.14
N GLY A 240 -9.23 19.67 21.89
CA GLY A 240 -7.86 20.02 21.51
C GLY A 240 -7.00 18.76 21.37
N VAL A 241 -5.71 18.88 21.65
CA VAL A 241 -4.80 17.74 21.60
C VAL A 241 -4.76 17.04 22.95
N GLU A 242 -4.97 15.73 22.93
CA GLU A 242 -4.86 14.82 24.05
C GLU A 242 -3.75 13.81 23.74
N GLU A 243 -2.73 13.75 24.59
CA GLU A 243 -1.67 12.75 24.47
C GLU A 243 -2.21 11.39 24.97
N LEU A 244 -1.93 10.33 24.22
CA LEU A 244 -2.40 8.97 24.52
C LEU A 244 -1.47 8.28 25.53
N ASP A 245 -2.08 7.49 26.41
CA ASP A 245 -1.37 6.81 27.49
C ASP A 245 -0.41 5.74 26.97
N LEU A 246 0.75 5.63 27.62
CA LEU A 246 1.73 4.58 27.32
C LEU A 246 1.39 3.30 28.09
N PRO A 247 1.44 2.10 27.46
CA PRO A 247 1.44 0.85 28.20
C PRO A 247 2.62 0.81 29.20
N LEU A 248 2.39 0.26 30.39
CA LEU A 248 3.40 0.20 31.46
C LEU A 248 4.70 -0.46 30.98
N GLY A 249 5.84 0.23 31.15
CA GLY A 249 7.18 -0.26 30.78
C GLY A 249 7.70 0.26 29.43
N ASN A 250 6.86 0.93 28.64
CA ASN A 250 7.27 1.61 27.41
C ASN A 250 7.64 3.08 27.68
N SER A 251 8.49 3.63 26.83
CA SER A 251 9.01 5.01 26.94
C SER A 251 8.77 5.85 25.69
N TRP A 252 8.09 5.28 24.70
CA TRP A 252 7.88 5.86 23.38
C TRP A 252 6.59 5.31 22.79
N SER A 253 5.80 6.18 22.15
CA SER A 253 4.67 5.79 21.31
C SER A 253 4.56 6.67 20.07
N GLU A 254 3.99 6.10 19.02
CA GLU A 254 3.54 6.79 17.81
C GLU A 254 2.15 6.29 17.46
N SER A 255 1.28 7.15 16.92
CA SER A 255 0.08 6.68 16.24
C SER A 255 0.37 6.54 14.75
N VAL A 256 -0.26 5.54 14.14
CA VAL A 256 -0.08 5.23 12.73
C VAL A 256 -1.39 5.42 11.98
N ASP A 257 -2.51 4.95 12.54
CA ASP A 257 -3.79 4.95 11.85
C ASP A 257 -4.98 5.09 12.80
N VAL A 258 -6.19 5.34 12.29
CA VAL A 258 -7.43 5.47 13.06
C VAL A 258 -8.62 4.89 12.31
N SER A 259 -9.53 4.22 13.01
CA SER A 259 -10.74 3.65 12.40
C SER A 259 -11.64 4.74 11.81
N SER A 260 -12.53 4.35 10.89
CA SER A 260 -13.47 5.27 10.25
C SER A 260 -14.38 5.98 11.27
N SER A 261 -14.71 5.32 12.39
CA SER A 261 -15.48 5.94 13.49
C SER A 261 -14.68 6.90 14.36
N GLY A 262 -13.34 6.80 14.38
CA GLY A 262 -12.46 7.56 15.26
C GLY A 262 -12.26 6.97 16.66
N ASP A 263 -12.90 5.83 16.98
CA ASP A 263 -12.89 5.26 18.33
C ASP A 263 -11.70 4.31 18.61
N VAL A 264 -11.02 3.87 17.55
CA VAL A 264 -9.85 2.97 17.63
C VAL A 264 -8.67 3.66 16.98
N VAL A 265 -7.64 3.95 17.77
CA VAL A 265 -6.36 4.47 17.26
C VAL A 265 -5.35 3.34 17.25
N LEU A 266 -4.70 3.11 16.13
CA LEU A 266 -3.58 2.19 15.99
C LEU A 266 -2.25 2.93 16.17
N GLY A 267 -1.29 2.28 16.80
CA GLY A 267 0.07 2.74 16.76
C GLY A 267 1.08 1.72 17.25
N ASN A 268 2.30 2.20 17.50
CA ASN A 268 3.41 1.39 17.96
C ASN A 268 4.00 1.95 19.24
N THR A 269 4.55 1.07 20.07
CA THR A 269 5.25 1.41 21.32
C THR A 269 6.61 0.75 21.38
N SER A 270 7.53 1.32 22.14
CA SER A 270 8.82 0.69 22.40
C SER A 270 9.34 0.99 23.81
N SER A 271 10.10 0.03 24.34
CA SER A 271 10.83 0.14 25.60
C SER A 271 12.28 0.60 25.32
N ASN A 272 12.74 1.62 26.03
CA ASN A 272 14.11 2.11 25.92
C ASN A 272 14.99 1.42 26.98
N ALA A 273 16.02 0.70 26.54
CA ALA A 273 16.89 -0.13 27.38
C ALA A 273 17.79 0.67 28.36
N VAL A 274 17.76 2.01 28.32
CA VAL A 274 18.77 2.85 28.97
C VAL A 274 18.63 2.95 30.50
N PHE A 275 17.48 2.60 31.11
CA PHE A 275 17.27 2.83 32.55
C PHE A 275 16.76 1.65 33.38
N VAL A 276 16.46 0.49 32.77
CA VAL A 276 15.91 -0.66 33.50
C VAL A 276 16.52 -1.95 32.97
N SER A 277 17.59 -2.40 33.64
CA SER A 277 18.24 -3.72 33.54
C SER A 277 18.88 -4.10 32.18
N PRO A 278 20.10 -4.66 32.16
CA PRO A 278 20.78 -5.15 30.95
C PRO A 278 20.10 -6.34 30.23
N ASN A 279 18.89 -6.73 30.67
CA ASN A 279 18.12 -7.86 30.14
C ASN A 279 16.83 -7.43 29.41
N LEU A 280 16.51 -6.13 29.32
CA LEU A 280 15.34 -5.64 28.58
C LEU A 280 15.76 -5.29 27.14
N ILE A 281 15.46 -6.23 26.25
CA ILE A 281 15.58 -6.09 24.81
C ILE A 281 14.61 -4.99 24.32
N LEU A 282 15.09 -4.10 23.44
CA LEU A 282 14.27 -3.16 22.68
C LEU A 282 13.21 -3.95 21.89
N GLN A 283 11.94 -3.84 22.27
CA GLN A 283 10.83 -4.46 21.55
C GLN A 283 9.89 -3.35 21.06
N LYS A 284 9.78 -3.19 19.74
CA LYS A 284 8.69 -2.42 19.12
C LYS A 284 7.47 -3.34 19.01
N GLN A 285 6.32 -2.89 19.51
CA GLN A 285 5.08 -3.66 19.53
C GLN A 285 3.87 -2.79 19.16
N PRO A 286 2.90 -3.32 18.39
CA PRO A 286 1.67 -2.62 18.09
C PRO A 286 0.74 -2.50 19.30
N VAL A 287 -0.02 -1.41 19.33
CA VAL A 287 -1.00 -1.11 20.36
C VAL A 287 -2.24 -0.49 19.72
N LEU A 288 -3.41 -0.82 20.27
CA LEU A 288 -4.68 -0.15 19.96
C LEU A 288 -5.10 0.69 21.17
N TRP A 289 -5.41 1.96 20.98
CA TRP A 289 -6.11 2.74 21.99
C TRP A 289 -7.60 2.72 21.68
N ARG A 290 -8.39 2.28 22.66
CA ARG A 290 -9.85 2.26 22.60
C ARG A 290 -10.40 3.10 23.73
N ASN A 291 -11.04 4.22 23.41
CA ASN A 291 -11.44 5.22 24.42
C ASN A 291 -10.27 5.70 25.29
N GLY A 292 -9.07 5.84 24.71
CA GLY A 292 -7.85 6.26 25.42
C GLY A 292 -7.10 5.14 26.14
N GLU A 293 -7.70 3.95 26.31
CA GLU A 293 -7.07 2.83 27.00
C GLU A 293 -6.21 1.99 26.04
N PRO A 294 -4.91 1.78 26.32
CA PRO A 294 -4.02 1.00 25.46
C PRO A 294 -4.20 -0.52 25.61
N VAL A 295 -4.32 -1.21 24.49
CA VAL A 295 -4.36 -2.67 24.36
C VAL A 295 -3.22 -3.12 23.44
N GLY A 296 -2.18 -3.70 24.02
CA GLY A 296 -1.05 -4.24 23.26
C GLY A 296 -1.44 -5.50 22.48
N LEU A 297 -1.03 -5.59 21.21
CA LEU A 297 -1.29 -6.76 20.35
C LEU A 297 -0.22 -7.87 20.50
N GLY A 298 0.81 -7.60 21.30
CA GLY A 298 1.94 -8.51 21.51
C GLY A 298 2.79 -8.73 20.26
N ILE A 299 3.70 -9.69 20.34
CA ILE A 299 4.52 -10.20 19.23
C ILE A 299 3.95 -11.57 18.83
N ARG A 300 4.05 -11.95 17.55
CA ARG A 300 3.67 -13.28 17.07
C ARG A 300 4.43 -14.38 17.86
N PRO A 301 3.75 -15.39 18.43
CA PRO A 301 4.42 -16.46 19.18
C PRO A 301 5.38 -17.27 18.32
N TRP A 302 6.53 -17.68 18.89
CA TRP A 302 7.45 -18.63 18.25
C TRP A 302 6.72 -19.94 17.88
N PRO A 303 6.93 -20.52 16.68
CA PRO A 303 6.78 -21.95 16.53
C PRO A 303 7.69 -22.58 17.59
N SER A 304 7.17 -23.47 18.42
CA SER A 304 7.95 -24.09 19.50
C SER A 304 9.26 -24.61 18.94
N LEU A 305 10.38 -23.92 19.24
CA LEU A 305 11.69 -24.43 18.91
C LEU A 305 11.76 -25.82 19.55
N PRO A 306 12.18 -26.88 18.82
CA PRO A 306 12.52 -28.12 19.47
C PRO A 306 13.52 -27.75 20.57
N ALA A 307 13.22 -28.13 21.82
CA ALA A 307 14.12 -27.93 22.94
C ALA A 307 15.53 -28.29 22.46
N PRO A 308 16.55 -27.43 22.65
CA PRO A 308 17.86 -27.63 22.05
C PRO A 308 18.29 -29.06 22.30
N GLY A 309 18.30 -29.85 21.21
CA GLY A 309 18.80 -31.20 21.24
C GLY A 309 20.21 -31.10 21.77
N ASN A 310 20.47 -31.77 22.88
CA ASN A 310 21.75 -31.74 23.58
C ASN A 310 22.80 -32.56 22.80
N THR A 311 22.94 -32.29 21.50
CA THR A 311 23.75 -33.04 20.53
C THR A 311 24.73 -32.15 19.77
N ALA A 312 25.14 -31.02 20.35
CA ALA A 312 26.40 -30.37 19.99
C ALA A 312 27.53 -30.91 20.88
N THR A 313 27.73 -32.23 20.87
CA THR A 313 29.01 -32.85 21.24
C THR A 313 29.60 -33.40 19.97
N ASP A 314 30.37 -32.57 19.27
CA ASP A 314 31.66 -32.92 18.68
C ASP A 314 32.08 -31.82 17.68
N ASP A 315 33.31 -31.33 17.86
CA ASP A 315 34.09 -30.48 16.95
C ASP A 315 33.79 -28.97 16.83
N VAL A 316 33.58 -28.29 17.96
CA VAL A 316 34.09 -26.91 18.12
C VAL A 316 34.98 -26.86 19.35
N HIS A 317 36.30 -26.83 19.14
CA HIS A 317 37.27 -26.52 20.18
C HIS A 317 37.08 -25.06 20.64
N LEU A 318 36.14 -24.83 21.55
CA LEU A 318 36.03 -23.58 22.29
C LEU A 318 37.12 -23.56 23.36
N SER A 319 37.97 -22.54 23.28
CA SER A 319 39.04 -22.25 24.23
C SER A 319 38.51 -22.22 25.68
N PRO A 320 39.25 -22.71 26.69
CA PRO A 320 38.78 -22.86 28.08
C PRO A 320 38.56 -21.54 28.85
N TYR A 321 38.44 -20.40 28.17
CA TYR A 321 38.37 -19.06 28.77
C TYR A 321 36.97 -18.41 28.80
N PHE A 322 35.92 -19.06 28.26
CA PHE A 322 34.56 -18.51 28.24
C PHE A 322 33.63 -19.31 29.17
N PRO A 323 33.34 -18.85 30.40
CA PRO A 323 32.49 -19.58 31.33
C PRO A 323 30.99 -19.53 30.98
N ASN A 324 30.57 -18.65 30.07
CA ASN A 324 29.19 -18.51 29.62
C ASN A 324 29.12 -18.58 28.09
N PRO A 325 28.32 -19.48 27.49
CA PRO A 325 28.03 -19.41 26.06
C PRO A 325 27.29 -18.11 25.75
N PRO A 326 27.55 -17.45 24.61
CA PRO A 326 26.74 -16.33 24.16
C PRO A 326 25.28 -16.77 24.01
N ILE A 327 24.35 -16.00 24.60
CA ILE A 327 22.92 -16.21 24.39
C ILE A 327 22.57 -15.62 23.02
N PHE A 328 22.40 -16.48 22.02
CA PHE A 328 21.82 -16.08 20.74
C PHE A 328 20.30 -16.01 20.87
N GLN A 329 19.75 -14.81 21.06
CA GLN A 329 18.32 -14.58 20.91
C GLN A 329 18.13 -13.58 19.77
N PRO A 330 17.53 -13.97 18.64
CA PRO A 330 17.23 -13.04 17.58
C PRO A 330 16.24 -11.99 18.09
N LEU A 331 16.49 -10.75 17.72
CA LEU A 331 15.59 -9.64 18.01
C LEU A 331 14.41 -9.74 17.06
N ARG A 332 13.20 -9.80 17.59
CA ARG A 332 11.96 -9.64 16.81
C ARG A 332 11.30 -8.34 17.19
N THR A 333 10.87 -7.61 16.18
CA THR A 333 10.02 -6.43 16.34
C THR A 333 8.81 -6.59 15.44
N THR A 334 7.68 -6.11 15.92
CA THR A 334 6.42 -6.07 15.18
C THR A 334 6.03 -4.61 15.06
N THR A 335 5.88 -4.14 13.82
CA THR A 335 5.46 -2.78 13.52
C THR A 335 4.14 -2.84 12.78
N ALA A 336 3.14 -2.10 13.24
CA ALA A 336 1.90 -1.91 12.52
C ALA A 336 1.99 -0.66 11.62
N ASN A 337 1.38 -0.77 10.43
CA ASN A 337 1.43 0.21 9.36
C ASN A 337 0.04 0.72 8.95
N ALA A 338 -1.02 -0.08 9.08
CA ALA A 338 -2.39 0.36 8.77
C ALA A 338 -3.47 -0.44 9.53
N LEU A 339 -4.67 0.14 9.61
CA LEU A 339 -5.87 -0.34 10.29
C LEU A 339 -7.05 -0.37 9.31
N SER A 340 -7.86 -1.42 9.33
CA SER A 340 -9.11 -1.44 8.56
C SER A 340 -10.11 -0.40 9.08
N ALA A 341 -10.99 0.08 8.20
CA ALA A 341 -12.03 1.06 8.54
C ALA A 341 -12.89 0.66 9.74
N ASP A 342 -13.15 -0.64 9.93
CA ASP A 342 -13.92 -1.18 11.05
C ASP A 342 -13.12 -1.31 12.38
N GLY A 343 -11.81 -1.07 12.34
CA GLY A 343 -10.91 -1.10 13.49
C GLY A 343 -10.56 -2.50 14.01
N ARG A 344 -10.75 -3.55 13.21
CA ARG A 344 -10.56 -4.96 13.63
C ARG A 344 -9.38 -5.67 12.99
N THR A 345 -8.84 -5.10 11.93
CA THR A 345 -7.75 -5.71 11.16
C THR A 345 -6.57 -4.76 11.11
N VAL A 346 -5.39 -5.24 11.46
CA VAL A 346 -4.13 -4.47 11.47
C VAL A 346 -3.13 -5.15 10.55
N VAL A 347 -2.42 -4.39 9.74
CA VAL A 347 -1.33 -4.91 8.90
C VAL A 347 0.00 -4.26 9.25
N GLY A 348 1.09 -4.93 8.91
CA GLY A 348 2.42 -4.37 9.06
C GLY A 348 3.53 -5.38 8.77
N VAL A 349 4.62 -5.29 9.53
CA VAL A 349 5.84 -6.09 9.33
C VAL A 349 6.35 -6.68 10.64
N GLU A 350 6.74 -7.95 10.57
CA GLU A 350 7.65 -8.56 11.53
C GLU A 350 9.08 -8.47 10.99
N THR A 351 9.98 -7.86 11.75
CA THR A 351 11.41 -7.83 11.43
C THR A 351 12.16 -8.73 12.40
N THR A 352 12.95 -9.65 11.86
CA THR A 352 13.85 -10.51 12.65
C THR A 352 15.30 -10.18 12.30
N SER A 353 16.07 -9.74 13.30
CA SER A 353 17.49 -9.43 13.16
C SER A 353 18.33 -10.46 13.94
N PRO A 354 19.39 -11.03 13.34
CA PRO A 354 20.32 -11.91 14.05
C PRO A 354 21.21 -11.06 14.97
N PHE A 355 20.71 -10.73 16.16
CA PHE A 355 21.48 -9.98 17.15
C PHE A 355 22.35 -10.90 18.02
N VAL A 356 23.61 -10.51 18.24
CA VAL A 356 24.54 -11.19 19.14
C VAL A 356 24.77 -10.29 20.36
N LEU A 357 24.35 -10.74 21.54
CA LEU A 357 24.61 -10.03 22.79
C LEU A 357 26.06 -10.30 23.24
N TYR A 358 26.93 -9.28 23.20
CA TYR A 358 28.21 -9.35 23.90
C TYR A 358 27.98 -9.09 25.39
N ALA A 359 28.11 -10.12 26.22
CA ALA A 359 28.40 -9.92 27.64
C ALA A 359 29.86 -9.45 27.75
N ALA A 360 30.11 -8.15 27.57
CA ALA A 360 31.43 -7.58 27.76
C ALA A 360 31.78 -7.63 29.25
N THR A 361 32.58 -8.62 29.67
CA THR A 361 33.23 -8.62 30.99
C THR A 361 34.76 -8.49 30.92
N ASP A 362 35.37 -8.31 29.75
CA ASP A 362 36.78 -7.96 29.66
C ASP A 362 37.17 -7.16 28.40
N SER A 363 38.16 -6.29 28.60
CA SER A 363 38.66 -5.28 27.65
C SER A 363 39.62 -5.84 26.59
N TYR A 364 39.49 -7.12 26.21
CA TYR A 364 40.48 -7.80 25.36
C TYR A 364 39.94 -8.72 24.26
N SER A 365 38.70 -8.56 23.78
CA SER A 365 38.22 -9.27 22.59
C SER A 365 38.23 -8.38 21.34
N ARG A 366 39.38 -8.37 20.65
CA ARG A 366 39.53 -7.83 19.30
C ARG A 366 39.31 -8.97 18.28
N ASP A 367 38.40 -8.72 17.34
CA ASP A 367 38.30 -9.32 16.01
C ASP A 367 37.81 -10.78 15.89
N VAL A 368 36.48 -10.95 15.94
CA VAL A 368 35.79 -12.06 15.25
C VAL A 368 35.12 -11.45 14.01
N TYR A 369 35.65 -11.75 12.82
CA TYR A 369 35.12 -11.29 11.53
C TYR A 369 34.06 -12.27 11.03
N TYR A 370 32.79 -11.86 11.01
CA TYR A 370 31.70 -12.61 10.35
C TYR A 370 31.54 -12.13 8.91
N PRO A 371 31.25 -13.02 7.95
CA PRO A 371 31.01 -12.61 6.58
C PRO A 371 29.75 -11.73 6.48
N PRO A 372 29.71 -10.73 5.56
CA PRO A 372 28.60 -9.76 5.43
C PRO A 372 27.19 -10.36 5.25
N SER A 373 27.09 -11.60 4.80
CA SER A 373 25.82 -12.29 4.53
C SER A 373 25.06 -12.77 5.77
N PHE A 374 25.59 -12.58 6.99
CA PHE A 374 24.92 -12.95 8.24
C PHE A 374 24.07 -11.82 8.85
N TYR A 375 23.94 -10.66 8.19
CA TYR A 375 23.30 -9.46 8.75
C TYR A 375 22.00 -9.02 8.05
N SER A 376 21.43 -9.82 7.14
CA SER A 376 20.15 -9.42 6.53
C SER A 376 19.01 -9.58 7.52
N GLU A 377 18.35 -8.49 7.84
CA GLU A 377 17.05 -8.51 8.52
C GLU A 377 16.03 -9.21 7.62
N SER A 378 15.31 -10.19 8.17
CA SER A 378 14.18 -10.80 7.44
C SER A 378 12.91 -10.02 7.76
N LYS A 379 12.23 -9.53 6.73
CA LYS A 379 10.92 -8.89 6.84
C LYS A 379 9.83 -9.86 6.42
N THR A 380 8.80 -10.00 7.26
CA THR A 380 7.61 -10.78 6.96
C THR A 380 6.38 -9.88 7.05
N ALA A 381 5.61 -9.81 5.97
CA ALA A 381 4.34 -9.10 5.96
C ALA A 381 3.33 -9.87 6.79
N ILE A 382 2.64 -9.17 7.69
CA ILE A 382 1.74 -9.77 8.67
C ILE A 382 0.42 -9.02 8.75
N LEU A 383 -0.60 -9.77 9.18
CA LEU A 383 -1.97 -9.32 9.40
C LEU A 383 -2.41 -9.76 10.80
N TRP A 384 -3.04 -8.92 11.58
CA TRP A 384 -3.73 -9.30 12.81
C TRP A 384 -5.22 -9.08 12.62
N ARG A 385 -6.03 -10.08 12.98
CA ARG A 385 -7.48 -9.92 13.12
C ARG A 385 -7.85 -10.14 14.58
N GLU A 386 -8.81 -9.37 15.07
CA GLU A 386 -9.29 -9.46 16.46
C GLU A 386 -9.70 -10.88 16.87
N GLU A 387 -10.23 -11.66 15.93
CA GLU A 387 -10.75 -13.01 16.19
C GLU A 387 -9.68 -14.11 16.11
N THR A 388 -8.65 -13.93 15.28
CA THR A 388 -7.68 -14.99 14.93
C THR A 388 -6.24 -14.70 15.35
N GLY A 389 -5.93 -13.45 15.70
CA GLY A 389 -4.57 -13.00 16.01
C GLY A 389 -3.70 -12.80 14.76
N TRP A 390 -2.38 -12.90 14.94
CA TRP A 390 -1.38 -12.68 13.88
C TRP A 390 -1.34 -13.82 12.86
N ILE A 391 -1.46 -13.46 11.60
CA ILE A 391 -1.41 -14.25 10.38
C ILE A 391 -0.19 -13.79 9.58
N ASP A 392 0.51 -14.77 9.00
CA ASP A 392 1.60 -14.57 8.05
C ASP A 392 1.01 -14.50 6.64
N LEU A 393 1.35 -13.47 5.87
CA LEU A 393 0.81 -13.33 4.51
C LEU A 393 1.47 -14.28 3.50
N GLY A 394 2.54 -14.96 3.89
CA GLY A 394 3.28 -15.87 3.03
C GLY A 394 4.25 -15.17 2.07
N GLU A 395 4.72 -15.90 1.08
CA GLU A 395 5.72 -15.44 0.12
C GLU A 395 5.07 -14.85 -1.13
N LEU A 396 5.74 -13.86 -1.73
CA LEU A 396 5.32 -13.31 -3.03
C LEU A 396 5.37 -14.40 -4.12
N LYS A 397 4.22 -14.69 -4.69
CA LYS A 397 4.09 -15.50 -5.89
C LYS A 397 4.37 -14.61 -7.10
N THR A 398 5.36 -14.98 -7.91
CA THR A 398 5.76 -14.20 -9.11
C THR A 398 5.64 -15.03 -10.37
N THR A 399 5.40 -14.37 -11.50
CA THR A 399 5.44 -14.98 -12.85
C THR A 399 6.87 -15.06 -13.42
N SER A 400 7.86 -14.52 -12.69
CA SER A 400 9.23 -14.29 -13.16
C SER A 400 10.23 -15.17 -12.40
N PHE A 401 11.47 -15.27 -12.89
CA PHE A 401 12.55 -16.03 -12.21
C PHE A 401 13.14 -15.28 -11.00
N ARG A 402 12.34 -14.49 -10.29
CA ARG A 402 12.73 -13.71 -9.12
C ARG A 402 12.45 -14.50 -7.85
N SER A 403 13.34 -14.40 -6.88
CA SER A 403 13.22 -15.07 -5.57
C SER A 403 12.77 -14.08 -4.52
N PHE A 404 11.77 -14.47 -3.74
CA PHE A 404 11.28 -13.70 -2.60
C PHE A 404 12.34 -13.60 -1.49
N ILE A 405 12.50 -12.41 -0.91
CA ILE A 405 13.44 -12.13 0.19
C ILE A 405 12.69 -11.72 1.45
N GLY A 406 11.68 -10.86 1.30
CA GLY A 406 10.86 -10.39 2.41
C GLY A 406 9.76 -9.45 1.92
N ALA A 407 8.85 -9.10 2.81
CA ALA A 407 7.77 -8.17 2.51
C ALA A 407 7.34 -7.40 3.74
N GLU A 408 6.66 -6.29 3.48
CA GLU A 408 6.05 -5.41 4.47
C GLU A 408 4.67 -4.98 3.96
N ALA A 409 3.63 -5.21 4.76
CA ALA A 409 2.29 -4.75 4.43
C ALA A 409 2.12 -3.27 4.80
N MET A 410 1.54 -2.48 3.90
CA MET A 410 1.42 -1.03 4.03
C MET A 410 -0.02 -0.53 4.17
N GLY A 411 -0.99 -1.26 3.60
CA GLY A 411 -2.40 -0.84 3.60
C GLY A 411 -3.35 -2.02 3.55
N VAL A 412 -4.59 -1.81 4.00
CA VAL A 412 -5.63 -2.84 4.08
C VAL A 412 -7.00 -2.25 3.74
N SER A 413 -7.85 -3.02 3.04
CA SER A 413 -9.22 -2.62 2.73
C SER A 413 -10.08 -2.48 4.00
N GLY A 414 -11.21 -1.79 3.89
CA GLY A 414 -12.07 -1.44 5.01
C GLY A 414 -12.67 -2.65 5.74
N ASP A 415 -12.82 -3.76 5.02
CA ASP A 415 -13.28 -5.06 5.52
C ASP A 415 -12.14 -6.02 5.93
N GLY A 416 -10.87 -5.64 5.71
CA GLY A 416 -9.72 -6.50 6.05
C GLY A 416 -9.47 -7.66 5.10
N SER A 417 -10.12 -7.71 3.93
CA SER A 417 -10.01 -8.82 2.96
C SER A 417 -8.81 -8.69 2.01
N THR A 418 -8.41 -7.45 1.69
CA THR A 418 -7.33 -7.17 0.73
C THR A 418 -6.22 -6.38 1.41
N VAL A 419 -4.97 -6.81 1.20
CA VAL A 419 -3.78 -6.15 1.75
C VAL A 419 -2.86 -5.74 0.61
N ILE A 420 -2.27 -4.55 0.70
CA ILE A 420 -1.21 -4.10 -0.20
C ILE A 420 0.08 -3.88 0.57
N GLY A 421 1.20 -3.89 -0.13
CA GLY A 421 2.49 -3.55 0.47
C GLY A 421 3.64 -3.65 -0.51
N GLU A 422 4.84 -3.78 0.03
CA GLU A 422 6.08 -3.89 -0.73
C GLU A 422 6.76 -5.22 -0.45
N ALA A 423 7.27 -5.84 -1.50
CA ALA A 423 8.05 -7.06 -1.43
C ALA A 423 9.43 -6.83 -2.03
N THR A 424 10.44 -7.30 -1.31
CA THR A 424 11.81 -7.34 -1.77
C THR A 424 12.05 -8.67 -2.47
N VAL A 425 12.51 -8.62 -3.72
CA VAL A 425 12.85 -9.80 -4.53
C VAL A 425 14.25 -9.69 -5.13
N THR A 426 14.84 -10.83 -5.50
CA THR A 426 16.06 -10.82 -6.31
C THR A 426 15.79 -10.31 -7.71
N CYS A 427 16.80 -9.74 -8.36
CA CYS A 427 16.67 -9.31 -9.74
C CYS A 427 16.65 -10.48 -10.72
N GLY A 428 15.94 -10.31 -11.84
CA GLY A 428 15.97 -11.29 -12.93
C GLY A 428 17.35 -11.34 -13.62
N PHE A 429 17.67 -12.48 -14.25
CA PHE A 429 18.97 -12.72 -14.92
C PHE A 429 19.37 -11.69 -16.00
N ASN A 430 18.44 -10.85 -16.47
CA ASN A 430 18.64 -9.84 -17.51
C ASN A 430 18.30 -8.40 -17.06
N GLU A 431 18.05 -8.17 -15.77
CA GLU A 431 17.77 -6.84 -15.24
C GLU A 431 19.06 -6.20 -14.70
N PHE A 432 19.33 -4.94 -15.06
CA PHE A 432 20.47 -4.21 -14.51
C PHE A 432 20.15 -3.79 -13.06
N CYS A 433 20.71 -4.52 -12.09
CA CYS A 433 20.56 -4.24 -10.67
C CYS A 433 21.92 -4.10 -9.97
N PRO A 434 22.31 -2.90 -9.54
CA PRO A 434 23.58 -2.69 -8.82
C PRO A 434 23.59 -3.33 -7.43
N PHE A 435 22.42 -3.60 -6.83
CA PHE A 435 22.26 -4.10 -5.45
C PHE A 435 21.68 -5.52 -5.35
N SER A 436 21.52 -6.23 -6.47
CA SER A 436 20.97 -7.61 -6.55
C SER A 436 19.50 -7.83 -6.10
N THR A 437 18.83 -6.79 -5.58
CA THR A 437 17.41 -6.83 -5.20
C THR A 437 16.64 -5.63 -5.77
N ILE A 438 15.32 -5.79 -5.87
CA ILE A 438 14.34 -4.74 -6.19
C ILE A 438 13.17 -4.81 -5.22
N GLU A 439 12.54 -3.67 -4.98
CA GLU A 439 11.23 -3.59 -4.34
C GLU A 439 10.16 -3.63 -5.43
N THR A 440 9.08 -4.37 -5.19
CA THR A 440 7.90 -4.39 -6.06
C THR A 440 6.64 -4.37 -5.20
N PRO A 441 5.62 -3.57 -5.56
CA PRO A 441 4.38 -3.58 -4.82
C PRO A 441 3.63 -4.91 -5.00
N PHE A 442 2.98 -5.36 -3.95
CA PHE A 442 2.14 -6.55 -3.96
C PHE A 442 0.70 -6.24 -3.56
N ILE A 443 -0.17 -7.17 -3.92
CA ILE A 443 -1.53 -7.31 -3.38
C ILE A 443 -1.69 -8.73 -2.84
N TRP A 444 -2.42 -8.88 -1.73
CA TRP A 444 -2.70 -10.14 -1.07
C TRP A 444 -4.19 -10.26 -0.79
N ASP A 445 -4.72 -11.44 -1.02
CA ASP A 445 -6.01 -11.90 -0.54
C ASP A 445 -5.89 -13.35 -0.04
N GLU A 446 -6.83 -13.77 0.79
CA GLU A 446 -6.76 -15.06 1.49
C GLU A 446 -6.85 -16.27 0.54
N ALA A 447 -7.49 -16.11 -0.62
CA ALA A 447 -7.68 -17.18 -1.60
C ALA A 447 -6.44 -17.40 -2.49
N ARG A 448 -5.85 -16.30 -2.96
CA ARG A 448 -4.77 -16.32 -3.98
C ARG A 448 -3.39 -16.00 -3.42
N GLY A 449 -3.31 -15.58 -2.16
CA GLY A 449 -2.05 -15.22 -1.51
C GLY A 449 -1.42 -13.95 -2.08
N MET A 450 -0.12 -13.76 -1.82
CA MET A 450 0.62 -12.56 -2.20
C MET A 450 1.02 -12.62 -3.67
N ARG A 451 0.62 -11.63 -4.47
CA ARG A 451 0.88 -11.55 -5.91
C ARG A 451 1.46 -10.17 -6.28
N GLU A 452 2.33 -10.14 -7.28
CA GLU A 452 2.94 -8.89 -7.77
C GLU A 452 1.85 -7.97 -8.35
N LEU A 453 1.75 -6.74 -7.85
CA LEU A 453 0.64 -5.83 -8.18
C LEU A 453 0.62 -5.49 -9.66
N ALA A 454 1.79 -5.30 -10.28
CA ALA A 454 1.87 -5.01 -11.72
C ALA A 454 1.31 -6.14 -12.59
N ASP A 455 1.47 -7.40 -12.15
CA ASP A 455 0.88 -8.56 -12.83
C ASP A 455 -0.61 -8.63 -12.55
N VAL A 456 -1.07 -8.41 -11.31
CA VAL A 456 -2.51 -8.33 -11.00
C VAL A 456 -3.21 -7.26 -11.85
N LEU A 457 -2.67 -6.04 -11.95
CA LEU A 457 -3.29 -5.00 -12.76
C LEU A 457 -3.43 -5.40 -14.24
N ARG A 458 -2.49 -6.16 -14.80
CA ARG A 458 -2.54 -6.61 -16.20
C ARG A 458 -3.37 -7.88 -16.39
N LEU A 459 -3.22 -8.86 -15.50
CA LEU A 459 -3.73 -10.22 -15.65
C LEU A 459 -5.06 -10.43 -14.92
N ASP A 460 -5.38 -9.65 -13.89
CA ASP A 460 -6.72 -9.66 -13.28
C ASP A 460 -7.65 -8.61 -13.88
N TYR A 461 -7.10 -7.47 -14.33
CA TYR A 461 -7.91 -6.30 -14.69
C TYR A 461 -7.67 -5.76 -16.12
N GLY A 462 -6.76 -6.35 -16.90
CA GLY A 462 -6.51 -5.94 -18.28
C GLY A 462 -5.96 -4.51 -18.42
N LEU A 463 -5.35 -3.95 -17.37
CA LEU A 463 -4.91 -2.55 -17.37
C LEU A 463 -3.58 -2.39 -18.12
N ASP A 464 -3.49 -1.34 -18.94
CA ASP A 464 -2.26 -0.97 -19.65
C ASP A 464 -1.32 -0.16 -18.73
N LEU A 465 -0.18 -0.76 -18.40
CA LEU A 465 0.90 -0.13 -17.64
C LEU A 465 2.07 0.33 -18.53
N SER A 466 1.85 0.49 -19.84
CA SER A 466 2.91 0.84 -20.79
C SER A 466 3.64 2.13 -20.40
N GLY A 467 4.96 2.01 -20.26
CA GLY A 467 5.82 3.13 -19.87
C GLY A 467 5.83 3.43 -18.36
N TRP A 468 5.20 2.59 -17.53
CA TRP A 468 5.22 2.72 -16.08
C TRP A 468 6.03 1.63 -15.40
N GLN A 469 6.83 2.04 -14.42
CA GLN A 469 7.38 1.17 -13.39
C GLN A 469 6.72 1.55 -12.06
N LEU A 470 6.10 0.58 -11.39
CA LEU A 470 5.51 0.80 -10.07
C LEU A 470 6.61 0.63 -9.03
N ASP A 471 6.84 1.66 -8.21
CA ASP A 471 7.89 1.62 -7.19
C ASP A 471 7.28 1.19 -5.84
N GLU A 472 6.12 1.74 -5.46
CA GLU A 472 5.44 1.48 -4.20
C GLU A 472 3.91 1.62 -4.32
N ALA A 473 3.16 0.89 -3.48
CA ALA A 473 1.73 1.08 -3.28
C ALA A 473 1.51 1.68 -1.88
N THR A 474 0.93 2.88 -1.82
CA THR A 474 0.85 3.67 -0.58
C THR A 474 -0.51 3.60 0.10
N GLY A 475 -1.56 3.17 -0.61
CA GLY A 475 -2.90 3.09 -0.05
C GLY A 475 -3.88 2.29 -0.91
N ILE A 476 -4.87 1.70 -0.26
CA ILE A 476 -6.02 1.00 -0.87
C ILE A 476 -7.31 1.58 -0.28
N SER A 477 -8.35 1.74 -1.10
CA SER A 477 -9.63 2.29 -0.65
C SER A 477 -10.37 1.31 0.27
N ASP A 478 -11.22 1.83 1.15
CA ASP A 478 -12.03 1.00 2.06
C ASP A 478 -12.89 -0.03 1.31
N ASP A 479 -13.40 0.31 0.13
CA ASP A 479 -14.16 -0.61 -0.73
C ASP A 479 -13.30 -1.63 -1.49
N GLY A 480 -11.97 -1.57 -1.35
CA GLY A 480 -11.01 -2.47 -1.99
C GLY A 480 -10.86 -2.29 -3.50
N THR A 481 -11.51 -1.28 -4.11
CA THR A 481 -11.57 -1.14 -5.57
C THR A 481 -10.55 -0.19 -6.17
N THR A 482 -9.78 0.54 -5.36
CA THR A 482 -8.80 1.51 -5.84
C THR A 482 -7.50 1.39 -5.07
N ILE A 483 -6.38 1.37 -5.79
CA ILE A 483 -5.03 1.43 -5.21
C ILE A 483 -4.32 2.70 -5.73
N ILE A 484 -3.55 3.33 -4.85
CA ILE A 484 -2.66 4.44 -5.19
C ILE A 484 -1.22 4.07 -4.84
N GLY A 485 -0.28 4.80 -5.44
CA GLY A 485 1.11 4.68 -5.09
C GLY A 485 1.99 5.63 -5.88
N ASN A 486 3.29 5.37 -5.82
CA ASN A 486 4.29 6.15 -6.53
C ASN A 486 5.08 5.25 -7.49
N GLY A 487 5.51 5.80 -8.61
CA GLY A 487 6.21 5.05 -9.64
C GLY A 487 6.90 5.98 -10.62
N ARG A 488 7.51 5.39 -11.65
CA ARG A 488 8.20 6.13 -12.70
C ARG A 488 7.40 6.07 -13.99
N ASN A 489 7.10 7.25 -14.52
CA ASN A 489 6.43 7.38 -15.82
C ASN A 489 7.43 7.16 -16.98
N SER A 490 6.95 7.32 -18.22
CA SER A 490 7.73 7.10 -19.45
C SER A 490 8.94 8.04 -19.61
N ASN A 491 8.98 9.13 -18.86
CA ASN A 491 10.13 10.05 -18.81
C ASN A 491 11.12 9.71 -17.68
N GLY A 492 10.87 8.63 -16.92
CA GLY A 492 11.64 8.24 -15.74
C GLY A 492 11.43 9.16 -14.52
N GLN A 493 10.42 10.04 -14.56
CA GLN A 493 10.10 10.94 -13.45
C GLN A 493 9.24 10.22 -12.43
N ILE A 494 9.51 10.44 -11.13
CA ILE A 494 8.66 9.96 -10.04
C ILE A 494 7.33 10.69 -10.10
N GLU A 495 6.25 9.93 -10.18
CA GLU A 495 4.90 10.41 -10.31
C GLU A 495 3.96 9.50 -9.51
N ALA A 496 3.04 10.13 -8.78
CA ALA A 496 1.93 9.45 -8.13
C ALA A 496 0.99 8.83 -9.18
N TRP A 497 0.47 7.64 -8.94
CA TRP A 497 -0.46 6.93 -9.81
C TRP A 497 -1.69 6.46 -9.05
N ARG A 498 -2.74 6.15 -9.81
CA ARG A 498 -3.99 5.54 -9.31
C ARG A 498 -4.43 4.43 -10.26
N ALA A 499 -4.86 3.32 -9.68
CA ALA A 499 -5.43 2.16 -10.36
C ALA A 499 -6.84 1.87 -9.83
N VAL A 500 -7.81 1.68 -10.73
CA VAL A 500 -9.16 1.20 -10.40
C VAL A 500 -9.25 -0.27 -10.79
N LEU A 501 -9.56 -1.10 -9.79
CA LEU A 501 -9.64 -2.55 -9.86
C LEU A 501 -11.02 -2.97 -10.36
N ASP A 502 -11.26 -2.73 -11.64
CA ASP A 502 -12.47 -3.15 -12.34
C ASP A 502 -12.12 -3.68 -13.73
N ARG A 503 -12.90 -4.63 -14.24
CA ARG A 503 -12.71 -5.20 -15.58
C ARG A 503 -13.63 -4.52 -16.57
N ASN A 504 -13.06 -4.06 -17.69
CA ASN A 504 -13.83 -3.45 -18.78
C ASN A 504 -14.29 -4.46 -19.83
N THR A 505 -14.06 -5.74 -19.58
CA THR A 505 -14.34 -6.86 -20.49
C THR A 505 -15.47 -7.72 -19.95
N PRO A 506 -16.14 -8.50 -20.82
CA PRO A 506 -17.09 -9.51 -20.36
C PRO A 506 -16.47 -10.48 -19.36
N GLU A 507 -17.28 -11.00 -18.45
CA GLU A 507 -16.86 -12.16 -17.68
C GLU A 507 -16.61 -13.34 -18.65
N GLY A 508 -15.48 -14.01 -18.51
CA GLY A 508 -15.03 -15.09 -19.39
C GLY A 508 -13.95 -14.66 -20.39
N ASP A 509 -13.79 -13.35 -20.63
CA ASP A 509 -12.78 -12.78 -21.54
C ASP A 509 -11.43 -12.69 -20.80
N ILE A 510 -10.68 -13.78 -20.88
CA ILE A 510 -9.45 -14.06 -20.13
C ILE A 510 -8.23 -13.46 -20.85
N ASP A 511 -8.30 -13.28 -22.16
CA ASP A 511 -7.23 -12.63 -22.94
C ASP A 511 -7.43 -11.12 -23.20
N PHE A 512 -8.58 -10.59 -22.78
CA PHE A 512 -8.97 -9.19 -22.79
C PHE A 512 -9.12 -8.59 -24.20
N ASP A 513 -9.49 -9.39 -25.20
CA ASP A 513 -9.68 -8.92 -26.57
C ASP A 513 -11.10 -8.36 -26.87
N GLY A 514 -12.01 -8.51 -25.91
CA GLY A 514 -13.37 -7.97 -25.92
C GLY A 514 -14.46 -8.99 -26.23
N ASP A 515 -14.10 -10.26 -26.47
CA ASP A 515 -15.07 -11.34 -26.62
C ASP A 515 -14.78 -12.56 -25.73
N VAL A 516 -15.69 -13.54 -25.70
CA VAL A 516 -15.52 -14.77 -24.92
C VAL A 516 -15.57 -15.94 -25.88
N ASP A 517 -14.41 -16.38 -26.34
CA ASP A 517 -14.28 -17.29 -27.47
C ASP A 517 -13.45 -18.55 -27.18
N GLN A 518 -13.09 -19.26 -28.26
CA GLN A 518 -12.37 -20.52 -28.16
C GLN A 518 -10.96 -20.32 -27.59
N VAL A 519 -10.35 -19.16 -27.80
CA VAL A 519 -9.02 -18.81 -27.28
C VAL A 519 -9.07 -18.72 -25.75
N ASP A 520 -10.09 -18.07 -25.19
CA ASP A 520 -10.30 -18.01 -23.73
C ASP A 520 -10.46 -19.40 -23.12
N TYR A 521 -11.35 -20.21 -23.72
CA TYR A 521 -11.60 -21.55 -23.21
C TYR A 521 -10.36 -22.45 -23.30
N GLN A 522 -9.62 -22.38 -24.42
CA GLN A 522 -8.37 -23.13 -24.57
C GLN A 522 -7.30 -22.69 -23.57
N ARG A 523 -7.24 -21.40 -23.24
CA ARG A 523 -6.32 -20.86 -22.25
C ARG A 523 -6.64 -21.38 -20.86
N LEU A 524 -7.90 -21.30 -20.45
CA LEU A 524 -8.37 -21.86 -19.17
C LEU A 524 -8.08 -23.36 -19.08
N VAL A 525 -8.48 -24.14 -20.09
CA VAL A 525 -8.28 -25.60 -20.10
C VAL A 525 -6.80 -25.97 -20.04
N GLY A 526 -5.92 -25.17 -20.64
CA GLY A 526 -4.47 -25.33 -20.54
C GLY A 526 -3.91 -25.19 -19.12
N ASN A 527 -4.63 -24.50 -18.24
CA ASN A 527 -4.24 -24.18 -16.87
C ASN A 527 -5.03 -24.96 -15.81
N LEU A 528 -5.93 -25.87 -16.20
CA LEU A 528 -6.70 -26.67 -15.24
C LEU A 528 -5.79 -27.43 -14.26
N GLY A 529 -6.12 -27.32 -12.98
CA GLY A 529 -5.39 -27.92 -11.87
C GLY A 529 -4.26 -27.05 -11.30
N VAL A 530 -4.01 -25.85 -11.86
CA VAL A 530 -3.12 -24.86 -11.25
C VAL A 530 -3.79 -24.28 -10.00
N THR A 531 -2.99 -24.06 -8.95
CA THR A 531 -3.47 -23.54 -7.66
C THR A 531 -2.51 -22.49 -7.08
N ALA A 532 -3.05 -21.59 -6.25
CA ALA A 532 -2.30 -20.55 -5.54
C ALA A 532 -1.29 -21.13 -4.53
N ASP A 533 -1.47 -22.38 -4.11
CA ASP A 533 -0.50 -23.10 -3.29
C ASP A 533 0.83 -23.28 -4.06
N ASP A 534 0.75 -23.57 -5.36
CA ASP A 534 1.90 -23.89 -6.22
C ASP A 534 2.54 -22.66 -6.89
N GLY A 535 1.77 -21.59 -7.15
CA GLY A 535 2.24 -20.43 -7.92
C GLY A 535 1.30 -19.23 -7.85
N ALA A 536 1.59 -18.19 -8.65
CA ALA A 536 0.67 -17.06 -8.80
C ALA A 536 -0.48 -17.49 -9.71
N VAL A 537 -1.71 -17.17 -9.31
CA VAL A 537 -2.94 -17.45 -10.07
C VAL A 537 -3.66 -16.14 -10.34
N PHE A 538 -4.04 -15.94 -11.60
CA PHE A 538 -4.71 -14.75 -12.08
C PHE A 538 -6.01 -15.08 -12.81
N TYR A 539 -6.86 -14.08 -12.96
CA TYR A 539 -8.05 -14.16 -13.81
C TYR A 539 -7.70 -14.58 -15.24
N ALA A 540 -6.65 -13.98 -15.81
CA ALA A 540 -6.15 -14.31 -17.15
C ALA A 540 -5.51 -15.71 -17.25
N ASP A 541 -5.38 -16.45 -16.15
CA ASP A 541 -5.04 -17.87 -16.22
C ASP A 541 -6.29 -18.75 -16.28
N GLY A 542 -7.45 -18.22 -15.83
CA GLY A 542 -8.73 -18.90 -15.83
C GLY A 542 -9.38 -19.07 -14.45
N ASP A 543 -8.87 -18.44 -13.39
CA ASP A 543 -9.53 -18.40 -12.08
C ASP A 543 -10.65 -17.34 -12.10
N LEU A 544 -11.81 -17.74 -12.59
CA LEU A 544 -12.96 -16.86 -12.84
C LEU A 544 -13.68 -16.49 -11.55
N ASN A 545 -13.67 -17.39 -10.57
CA ASN A 545 -14.34 -17.22 -9.28
C ASN A 545 -13.43 -16.65 -8.17
N ALA A 546 -12.14 -16.46 -8.46
CA ALA A 546 -11.11 -15.92 -7.58
C ALA A 546 -10.90 -16.73 -6.29
N ASP A 547 -11.06 -18.06 -6.35
CA ASP A 547 -10.83 -18.96 -5.22
C ASP A 547 -9.39 -19.49 -5.11
N GLY A 548 -8.52 -19.06 -6.03
CA GLY A 548 -7.13 -19.46 -6.10
C GLY A 548 -6.91 -20.83 -6.75
N ARG A 549 -7.90 -21.38 -7.45
CA ARG A 549 -7.78 -22.60 -8.24
C ARG A 549 -8.35 -22.37 -9.63
N ILE A 550 -7.80 -23.09 -10.59
CA ILE A 550 -8.34 -23.16 -11.95
C ILE A 550 -8.91 -24.56 -12.10
N ASP A 551 -10.23 -24.67 -11.99
CA ASP A 551 -10.91 -25.95 -11.95
C ASP A 551 -12.18 -26.01 -12.83
N GLN A 552 -12.97 -27.07 -12.62
CA GLN A 552 -14.16 -27.29 -13.43
C GLN A 552 -15.21 -26.19 -13.23
N ALA A 553 -15.30 -25.58 -12.04
CA ALA A 553 -16.23 -24.49 -11.79
C ALA A 553 -15.93 -23.28 -12.68
N ASP A 554 -14.65 -23.01 -12.94
CA ASP A 554 -14.22 -21.95 -13.84
C ASP A 554 -14.54 -22.28 -15.30
N ALA A 555 -14.24 -23.51 -15.74
CA ALA A 555 -14.57 -23.96 -17.09
C ALA A 555 -16.09 -23.89 -17.35
N ASP A 556 -16.88 -24.29 -16.36
CA ASP A 556 -18.34 -24.25 -16.40
C ASP A 556 -18.87 -22.81 -16.46
N ALA A 557 -18.25 -21.89 -15.70
CA ALA A 557 -18.58 -20.47 -15.73
C ALA A 557 -18.31 -19.87 -17.11
N LEU A 558 -17.13 -20.12 -17.69
CA LEU A 558 -16.74 -19.61 -19.01
C LEU A 558 -17.67 -20.11 -20.11
N LEU A 559 -17.92 -21.43 -20.16
CA LEU A 559 -18.85 -22.01 -21.14
C LEU A 559 -20.26 -21.42 -21.01
N GLY A 560 -20.62 -20.93 -19.83
CA GLY A 560 -21.90 -20.28 -19.61
C GLY A 560 -22.06 -18.91 -20.26
N VAL A 561 -20.95 -18.21 -20.45
CA VAL A 561 -20.88 -16.87 -21.07
C VAL A 561 -20.25 -16.91 -22.46
N TYR A 562 -19.87 -18.09 -22.95
CA TYR A 562 -19.29 -18.33 -24.26
C TYR A 562 -20.14 -17.74 -25.39
N GLN A 563 -19.52 -16.88 -26.20
CA GLN A 563 -20.25 -16.03 -27.13
C GLN A 563 -20.91 -16.80 -28.28
N TYR A 564 -20.46 -18.01 -28.58
CA TYR A 564 -21.02 -18.85 -29.65
C TYR A 564 -21.95 -19.96 -29.16
N ARG A 565 -22.29 -19.99 -27.86
CA ARG A 565 -23.25 -20.95 -27.31
C ARG A 565 -24.62 -20.91 -28.00
N TRP A 566 -25.02 -19.75 -28.52
CA TRP A 566 -26.28 -19.60 -29.25
C TRP A 566 -26.32 -20.33 -30.59
N LYS A 567 -25.15 -20.70 -31.13
CA LYS A 567 -25.04 -21.60 -32.28
C LYS A 567 -25.04 -23.07 -31.88
N GLY A 568 -25.08 -23.39 -30.59
CA GLY A 568 -25.04 -24.76 -30.08
C GLY A 568 -23.64 -25.37 -29.97
N ASP A 569 -22.57 -24.60 -30.10
CA ASP A 569 -21.23 -25.05 -29.69
C ASP A 569 -21.13 -24.89 -28.17
N PHE A 570 -21.40 -25.97 -27.46
CA PHE A 570 -21.56 -25.99 -26.01
C PHE A 570 -20.30 -26.47 -25.29
N ASN A 571 -19.34 -27.05 -26.01
CA ASN A 571 -18.04 -27.43 -25.47
C ASN A 571 -16.90 -26.50 -25.93
N ALA A 572 -17.22 -25.45 -26.70
CA ALA A 572 -16.29 -24.46 -27.24
C ALA A 572 -15.13 -25.07 -28.07
N ASP A 573 -15.38 -26.20 -28.75
CA ASP A 573 -14.39 -26.85 -29.61
C ASP A 573 -14.35 -26.28 -31.04
N GLY A 574 -15.23 -25.33 -31.34
CA GLY A 574 -15.33 -24.64 -32.63
C GLY A 574 -16.16 -25.41 -33.66
N ARG A 575 -16.85 -26.47 -33.26
CA ARG A 575 -17.74 -27.27 -34.11
C ARG A 575 -19.08 -27.45 -33.41
N VAL A 576 -20.14 -27.48 -34.20
CA VAL A 576 -21.46 -27.85 -33.70
C VAL A 576 -21.72 -29.29 -34.10
N ASP A 577 -21.42 -30.24 -33.22
CA ASP A 577 -21.54 -31.67 -33.50
C ASP A 577 -22.18 -32.49 -32.35
N ILE A 578 -21.96 -33.81 -32.37
CA ILE A 578 -22.59 -34.73 -31.41
C ILE A 578 -21.99 -34.61 -29.99
N ALA A 579 -20.79 -34.04 -29.86
CA ALA A 579 -20.20 -33.71 -28.57
C ALA A 579 -21.05 -32.66 -27.85
N ASP A 580 -21.51 -31.62 -28.55
CA ASP A 580 -22.41 -30.60 -27.99
C ASP A 580 -23.77 -31.15 -27.62
N TYR A 581 -24.30 -32.07 -28.43
CA TYR A 581 -25.54 -32.77 -28.07
C TYR A 581 -25.42 -33.49 -26.72
N THR A 582 -24.23 -34.03 -26.43
CA THR A 582 -23.96 -34.69 -25.14
C THR A 582 -23.97 -33.67 -24.00
N MET A 583 -23.35 -32.50 -24.20
CA MET A 583 -23.42 -31.38 -23.24
C MET A 583 -24.87 -30.98 -22.96
N TRP A 584 -25.67 -30.70 -23.99
CA TRP A 584 -27.08 -30.36 -23.83
C TRP A 584 -27.87 -31.44 -23.09
N ARG A 585 -27.69 -32.71 -23.48
CA ARG A 585 -28.44 -33.82 -22.89
C ARG A 585 -28.14 -33.96 -21.40
N ASP A 586 -26.88 -33.81 -21.03
CA ASP A 586 -26.43 -33.98 -19.65
C ASP A 586 -26.90 -32.82 -18.75
N HIS A 587 -27.23 -31.67 -19.35
CA HIS A 587 -27.75 -30.48 -18.67
C HIS A 587 -29.27 -30.28 -18.83
N LEU A 588 -29.98 -31.20 -19.50
CA LEU A 588 -31.41 -31.05 -19.79
C LEU A 588 -32.26 -30.87 -18.51
N GLY A 589 -33.00 -29.76 -18.46
CA GLY A 589 -33.89 -29.41 -17.35
C GLY A 589 -33.22 -28.63 -16.21
N GLN A 590 -31.93 -28.29 -16.34
CA GLN A 590 -31.24 -27.42 -15.39
C GLN A 590 -31.61 -25.94 -15.60
N PHE A 591 -31.53 -25.16 -14.52
CA PHE A 591 -31.80 -23.72 -14.48
C PHE A 591 -30.58 -22.97 -13.95
N THR A 592 -29.83 -22.31 -14.83
CA THR A 592 -28.69 -21.42 -14.49
C THR A 592 -28.18 -20.58 -15.67
N GLY A 593 -28.81 -20.63 -16.85
CA GLY A 593 -28.49 -19.71 -17.94
C GLY A 593 -27.11 -19.80 -18.59
N GLY A 594 -26.28 -20.76 -18.18
CA GLY A 594 -24.89 -20.90 -18.60
C GLY A 594 -24.67 -22.08 -19.53
N LEU A 595 -24.57 -23.30 -18.98
CA LEU A 595 -24.16 -24.46 -19.76
C LEU A 595 -25.28 -24.98 -20.67
N ALA A 596 -25.02 -25.05 -21.97
CA ALA A 596 -25.95 -25.55 -22.99
C ALA A 596 -27.32 -24.84 -23.12
N ASP A 597 -27.44 -23.65 -22.53
CA ASP A 597 -28.52 -22.71 -22.78
C ASP A 597 -28.15 -21.90 -24.05
N ALA A 598 -28.71 -22.24 -25.20
CA ALA A 598 -28.38 -21.54 -26.44
C ALA A 598 -29.17 -20.23 -26.58
N ASN A 599 -30.39 -20.16 -26.05
CA ASN A 599 -31.24 -18.99 -26.22
C ASN A 599 -31.04 -17.91 -25.12
N GLY A 600 -30.30 -18.24 -24.06
CA GLY A 600 -29.99 -17.36 -22.95
C GLY A 600 -31.17 -17.11 -22.00
N ASP A 601 -32.19 -17.96 -22.00
CA ASP A 601 -33.42 -17.77 -21.21
C ASP A 601 -33.33 -18.29 -19.76
N GLY A 602 -32.19 -18.90 -19.40
CA GLY A 602 -31.96 -19.46 -18.08
C GLY A 602 -32.16 -20.97 -17.99
N TRP A 603 -32.86 -21.58 -18.95
CA TRP A 603 -33.29 -22.99 -18.91
C TRP A 603 -32.73 -23.82 -20.07
N VAL A 604 -32.06 -24.92 -19.75
CA VAL A 604 -31.65 -25.90 -20.76
C VAL A 604 -32.83 -26.78 -21.14
N ASN A 605 -33.40 -26.55 -22.32
CA ASN A 605 -34.63 -27.18 -22.76
C ASN A 605 -34.65 -27.49 -24.27
N HIS A 606 -35.83 -27.79 -24.82
CA HIS A 606 -35.96 -28.16 -26.23
C HIS A 606 -35.81 -26.96 -27.18
N ALA A 607 -35.94 -25.73 -26.69
CA ALA A 607 -35.63 -24.52 -27.46
C ALA A 607 -34.13 -24.47 -27.80
N ASP A 608 -33.26 -24.85 -26.86
CA ASP A 608 -31.81 -24.88 -27.07
C ASP A 608 -31.40 -25.99 -28.01
N LEU A 609 -32.03 -27.17 -27.87
CA LEU A 609 -31.84 -28.26 -28.82
C LEU A 609 -32.22 -27.83 -30.24
N ALA A 610 -33.30 -27.05 -30.41
CA ALA A 610 -33.71 -26.57 -31.72
C ALA A 610 -32.68 -25.60 -32.33
N LEU A 611 -32.01 -24.79 -31.52
CA LEU A 611 -30.90 -23.93 -31.96
C LEU A 611 -29.69 -24.78 -32.38
N TRP A 612 -29.26 -25.74 -31.55
CA TRP A 612 -28.20 -26.67 -31.93
C TRP A 612 -28.52 -27.44 -33.23
N GLN A 613 -29.75 -27.94 -33.39
CA GLN A 613 -30.17 -28.63 -34.62
C GLN A 613 -30.10 -27.75 -35.86
N ALA A 614 -30.38 -26.45 -35.72
CA ALA A 614 -30.32 -25.50 -36.84
C ALA A 614 -28.89 -25.25 -37.32
N HIS A 615 -27.91 -25.43 -36.44
CA HIS A 615 -26.49 -25.15 -36.68
C HIS A 615 -25.62 -26.42 -36.75
N TYR A 616 -26.21 -27.61 -36.65
CA TYR A 616 -25.47 -28.87 -36.68
C TYR A 616 -24.62 -29.03 -37.94
N GLY A 617 -23.34 -29.33 -37.73
CA GLY A 617 -22.31 -29.45 -38.77
C GLY A 617 -21.59 -28.15 -39.13
N GLU A 618 -21.95 -27.03 -38.50
CA GLU A 618 -21.20 -25.78 -38.64
C GLU A 618 -19.80 -25.88 -38.01
N ILE A 619 -18.85 -25.18 -38.62
CA ILE A 619 -17.51 -24.94 -38.06
C ILE A 619 -17.44 -23.45 -37.77
N ILE A 620 -17.33 -23.11 -36.49
CA ILE A 620 -17.27 -21.75 -35.97
C ILE A 620 -15.80 -21.34 -36.03
N ALA A 621 -15.31 -21.04 -37.22
CA ALA A 621 -13.89 -20.77 -37.44
C ALA A 621 -13.40 -19.54 -36.64
N SER A 622 -12.44 -19.75 -35.74
CA SER A 622 -11.59 -18.71 -35.14
C SER A 622 -10.73 -18.03 -36.21
N LEU A 623 -10.79 -16.70 -36.28
CA LEU A 623 -9.89 -15.87 -37.07
C LEU A 623 -8.54 -15.79 -36.33
N ILE A 624 -7.64 -16.73 -36.56
CA ILE A 624 -6.24 -16.52 -36.17
C ILE A 624 -5.63 -15.52 -37.17
N PRO A 625 -5.18 -14.30 -36.78
CA PRO A 625 -4.27 -13.55 -37.63
C PRO A 625 -2.91 -14.25 -37.52
N HIS A 626 -2.69 -15.29 -38.34
CA HIS A 626 -1.32 -15.66 -38.64
C HIS A 626 -0.70 -14.45 -39.35
N SER A 627 0.23 -13.76 -38.70
CA SER A 627 1.17 -12.89 -39.38
C SER A 627 1.94 -13.77 -40.37
N VAL A 628 1.41 -13.95 -41.57
CA VAL A 628 2.11 -14.59 -42.68
C VAL A 628 3.33 -13.71 -42.92
N PRO A 629 4.57 -14.18 -42.69
CA PRO A 629 5.74 -13.44 -43.15
C PRO A 629 5.54 -13.24 -44.64
N GLU A 630 5.55 -11.98 -45.10
CA GLU A 630 5.40 -11.68 -46.52
C GLU A 630 6.29 -12.64 -47.30
N PRO A 631 5.75 -13.36 -48.30
CA PRO A 631 6.57 -14.33 -49.01
C PRO A 631 7.78 -13.58 -49.55
N THR A 632 8.96 -14.14 -49.27
CA THR A 632 10.28 -13.67 -49.73
C THR A 632 10.37 -13.54 -51.26
N THR A 633 9.29 -13.82 -51.99
CA THR A 633 9.07 -13.50 -53.40
C THR A 633 9.21 -12.02 -53.72
N LEU A 634 8.88 -11.07 -52.83
CA LEU A 634 9.13 -9.64 -53.09
C LEU A 634 10.63 -9.29 -53.06
N VAL A 635 11.38 -9.87 -52.12
CA VAL A 635 12.85 -9.73 -52.05
C VAL A 635 13.51 -10.46 -53.21
N ALA A 636 13.00 -11.63 -53.62
CA ALA A 636 13.50 -12.38 -54.76
C ALA A 636 13.18 -11.71 -56.11
N THR A 637 12.01 -11.05 -56.26
CA THR A 637 11.69 -10.27 -57.46
C THR A 637 12.49 -8.97 -57.53
N LEU A 638 12.73 -8.27 -56.41
CA LEU A 638 13.64 -7.12 -56.40
C LEU A 638 15.09 -7.53 -56.69
N ALA A 639 15.57 -8.64 -56.12
CA ALA A 639 16.93 -9.13 -56.37
C ALA A 639 17.14 -9.56 -57.83
N THR A 640 16.15 -10.19 -58.46
CA THR A 640 16.22 -10.59 -59.87
C THR A 640 16.09 -9.39 -60.83
N LEU A 641 15.29 -8.37 -60.49
CA LEU A 641 15.25 -7.09 -61.22
C LEU A 641 16.58 -6.32 -61.11
N LEU A 642 17.21 -6.29 -59.94
CA LEU A 642 18.53 -5.65 -59.76
C LEU A 642 19.64 -6.39 -60.51
N LEU A 643 19.65 -7.73 -60.54
CA LEU A 643 20.60 -8.53 -61.32
C LEU A 643 20.38 -8.43 -62.84
N ALA A 644 19.14 -8.19 -63.29
CA ALA A 644 18.84 -7.97 -64.70
C ALA A 644 19.29 -6.58 -65.21
N THR A 645 19.36 -5.58 -64.33
CA THR A 645 19.83 -4.23 -64.69
C THR A 645 21.36 -4.08 -64.67
N THR A 646 22.09 -4.89 -63.90
CA THR A 646 23.57 -4.83 -63.85
C THR A 646 24.24 -5.53 -65.03
N LYS A 647 23.56 -6.46 -65.72
CA LYS A 647 24.12 -7.15 -66.91
C LYS A 647 24.02 -6.35 -68.22
N ARG A 648 23.57 -5.07 -68.16
CA ARG A 648 23.39 -4.21 -69.35
C ARG A 648 24.22 -2.92 -69.35
N ARG A 649 25.32 -2.86 -68.61
CA ARG A 649 26.40 -1.88 -68.83
C ARG A 649 27.78 -2.56 -68.70
N ARG A 650 28.47 -2.56 -69.84
CA ARG A 650 29.89 -2.83 -70.17
C ARG A 650 30.85 -3.20 -69.04
#